data_AF-A0A1T4W3Q3-F1
#
_entry.id   AF-A0A1T4W3Q3-F1
#
_cell.length_a   1.000
_cell.length_b   1.000
_cell.length_c   1.000
_cell.angle_alpha   90.00
_cell.angle_beta   90.00
_cell.angle_gamma   90.00
#
_symmetry.space_group_name_H-M   'P 1'
#
loop_
_entity.id
_entity.type
_entity.pdbx_description
1 polymer ?
#
loop_
_entity_poly.entity_id
_entity_poly.type
_entity_poly.pdbx_seq_one_letter_code
_entity_poly.pdbx_strand_id
1 'polypeptide(L)'
;MFISKFKNNHYWLFSILILLFILASKPSLAATTASSQSLFTLSSTPDLKSTAKDLSTIQAVPISLNTQFLAQFPSTMAAVSANKLSNSQLAALDFQLNLFGQVLPVSVTRLEPASVGSLAIIGKIKDDPLSSVVLIKRGDILQGNIIYKLRTFQIRSLPKKLQRTIEGKQFNHILQETDPSKLPPDHLPGEIPDESRAIDHLNDNHESALKTASDDGSIIDVLVMYTKAAREELGEVNDMEALIDLAIIETNEGYANSDVKHRLRLIHRAEIDYTVVDRTLSKPLKELARTNDGIMDNVHKLRDEYRADLVTLLVRVPPTPTTQKAVCGRGYLNVEASKGFSVTDYRCATGPGKYTFAHELGHNFGAQHDRAQIIKGGNNPGAGYNFGYINTTEGWRTMMAYNDNINCPLKLCTRLNYWSNPNILHDDQPMGVADINNGADNHRQLNTTAQRIANYRVSRPAPTLIAPKGNIASTTPTYQWQAVHYANWYQLIVNDRSGKRIEAWYTATSLGCAEGQGICKVTPNISVAGFGTWWVEANNNINGYSALSEPLSFNLVSLPEVVSLLAPEGDLGLNRPNYRWQALTDVDSYELSVKNALGQVLTQRYSPEQAACLDSLLVCSVTPNLTLASANYSWSIRAINAAGIGAWSPAKNFTASTPRPPLAANLLAPIGIIANNKPVFTWKTVKAATHYRLKVGNIIDTTLSFEAAGCPPENTTQICQYTSPFAIQDTNTITWSVQASNSAGAGALASQTFKILGAGSPPTAPQLIWPIGAVEANSFEWSDVSNAEQYKLWVAKKSTGTVLLETTYDKNQLTHHASRNSWSIPSSVSFTEGEEYLWKMQAINANGASPWSQTASFSFARIE
;
A
#
# COMPACT_ATOMS: atom_id res chain seq x y z
N MET A 1 55.61 32.01 -32.11
CA MET A 1 55.75 30.55 -32.36
C MET A 1 54.66 29.89 -31.51
N PHE A 2 53.48 29.44 -31.94
CA PHE A 2 52.76 29.21 -33.20
C PHE A 2 51.26 29.42 -32.84
N ILE A 3 50.56 30.45 -33.33
CA ILE A 3 49.54 30.45 -34.41
C ILE A 3 48.80 29.12 -34.68
N SER A 4 47.46 29.25 -34.67
CA SER A 4 46.43 28.53 -35.49
C SER A 4 45.79 27.26 -34.91
N LYS A 5 44.45 27.04 -34.92
CA LYS A 5 43.26 27.77 -35.41
C LYS A 5 41.99 26.95 -35.02
N PHE A 6 40.92 27.66 -34.62
CA PHE A 6 39.48 27.50 -35.00
C PHE A 6 38.73 26.16 -34.73
N LYS A 7 37.41 26.12 -34.41
CA LYS A 7 36.32 27.09 -34.63
C LYS A 7 35.03 26.73 -33.84
N ASN A 8 34.17 27.75 -33.68
CA ASN A 8 32.72 27.78 -33.43
C ASN A 8 32.26 27.72 -31.95
N ASN A 9 31.34 28.57 -31.45
CA ASN A 9 30.59 29.69 -32.01
C ASN A 9 30.00 30.55 -30.87
N HIS A 10 30.11 31.88 -31.03
CA HIS A 10 29.23 32.98 -30.62
C HIS A 10 28.22 32.81 -29.47
N TYR A 11 28.34 33.64 -28.42
CA TYR A 11 27.41 34.75 -28.05
C TYR A 11 27.63 35.15 -26.58
N TRP A 12 28.65 35.98 -26.33
CA TRP A 12 28.79 36.79 -25.11
C TRP A 12 28.44 38.23 -25.49
N LEU A 13 27.19 38.64 -25.28
CA LEU A 13 26.71 40.04 -25.30
C LEU A 13 25.21 40.07 -24.94
N PHE A 14 24.82 39.62 -23.74
CA PHE A 14 23.44 39.78 -23.25
C PHE A 14 23.35 39.63 -21.71
N SER A 15 24.07 40.44 -20.92
CA SER A 15 23.89 40.37 -19.44
C SER A 15 24.17 41.63 -18.62
N ILE A 16 24.51 42.80 -19.20
CA ILE A 16 24.86 43.99 -18.40
C ILE A 16 24.10 45.25 -18.87
N LEU A 17 22.84 45.09 -19.30
CA LEU A 17 21.94 46.24 -19.58
C LEU A 17 20.46 45.98 -19.23
N ILE A 18 20.18 45.02 -18.33
CA ILE A 18 18.81 44.69 -17.84
C ILE A 18 18.72 44.81 -16.30
N LEU A 19 19.70 45.42 -15.63
CA LEU A 19 19.65 45.67 -14.17
C LEU A 19 19.36 47.13 -13.76
N LEU A 20 19.06 48.01 -14.71
CA LEU A 20 18.76 49.43 -14.45
C LEU A 20 17.41 49.92 -15.03
N PHE A 21 16.56 49.00 -15.52
CA PHE A 21 15.21 49.31 -16.04
C PHE A 21 14.08 48.45 -15.44
N ILE A 22 14.30 47.80 -14.28
CA ILE A 22 13.27 47.09 -13.50
C ILE A 22 13.22 47.61 -12.05
N LEU A 23 13.41 48.92 -11.87
CA LEU A 23 13.24 49.61 -10.57
C LEU A 23 12.38 50.88 -10.66
N ALA A 24 11.69 51.11 -11.79
CA ALA A 24 10.80 52.25 -11.98
C ALA A 24 9.48 51.86 -12.67
N SER A 25 8.80 50.88 -12.09
CA SER A 25 7.34 50.71 -12.24
C SER A 25 6.80 49.94 -11.04
N LYS A 26 7.16 50.39 -9.83
CA LYS A 26 6.23 50.21 -8.71
C LYS A 26 4.98 51.00 -9.10
N PRO A 27 3.79 50.40 -9.24
CA PRO A 27 2.60 51.21 -9.13
C PRO A 27 2.69 51.84 -7.74
N SER A 28 2.90 53.14 -7.67
CA SER A 28 2.61 53.87 -6.44
C SER A 28 1.15 53.57 -6.17
N LEU A 29 0.85 52.78 -5.14
CA LEU A 29 -0.42 52.91 -4.45
C LEU A 29 -0.41 54.34 -3.90
N ALA A 30 -0.85 55.29 -4.72
CA ALA A 30 -1.47 56.47 -4.19
C ALA A 30 -2.57 55.93 -3.28
N ALA A 31 -2.49 56.28 -1.99
CA ALA A 31 -3.55 56.03 -1.04
C ALA A 31 -4.77 56.84 -1.48
N THR A 32 -5.48 56.38 -2.51
CA THR A 32 -6.87 56.72 -2.73
C THR A 32 -7.59 56.18 -1.52
N THR A 33 -8.17 57.07 -0.72
CA THR A 33 -9.07 56.75 0.38
C THR A 33 -10.09 55.72 -0.11
N ALA A 34 -9.95 54.45 0.30
CA ALA A 34 -10.73 53.32 -0.20
C ALA A 34 -12.25 53.49 0.01
N SER A 35 -12.67 54.35 0.95
CA SER A 35 -14.07 54.59 1.30
C SER A 35 -14.94 55.25 0.21
N SER A 36 -14.50 55.36 -1.05
CA SER A 36 -15.25 55.93 -2.17
C SER A 36 -15.62 54.95 -3.30
N GLN A 37 -15.15 53.69 -3.25
CA GLN A 37 -15.45 52.69 -4.29
C GLN A 37 -16.76 51.96 -3.99
N SER A 38 -17.67 51.87 -4.97
CA SER A 38 -18.91 51.08 -4.83
C SER A 38 -18.70 49.65 -5.32
N LEU A 39 -19.27 48.67 -4.61
CA LEU A 39 -19.20 47.25 -4.98
C LEU A 39 -20.05 46.92 -6.23
N PHE A 40 -21.12 47.68 -6.43
CA PHE A 40 -22.03 47.53 -7.56
C PHE A 40 -22.77 48.83 -7.85
N THR A 41 -23.43 48.91 -9.02
CA THR A 41 -24.37 49.99 -9.36
C THR A 41 -25.78 49.44 -9.54
N LEU A 42 -26.78 50.18 -9.04
CA LEU A 42 -28.19 49.84 -9.19
C LEU A 42 -28.68 50.13 -10.61
N SER A 43 -29.63 49.33 -11.10
CA SER A 43 -30.34 49.59 -12.35
C SER A 43 -31.29 50.79 -12.21
N SER A 44 -31.42 51.59 -13.27
CA SER A 44 -32.41 52.68 -13.38
C SER A 44 -33.81 52.19 -13.78
N THR A 45 -33.96 50.92 -14.14
CA THR A 45 -35.25 50.30 -14.52
C THR A 45 -35.93 49.64 -13.32
N PRO A 46 -37.29 49.63 -13.27
CA PRO A 46 -38.03 49.41 -12.03
C PRO A 46 -37.89 48.01 -11.39
N ASP A 47 -38.23 48.02 -10.10
CA ASP A 47 -38.30 46.94 -9.11
C ASP A 47 -38.89 45.63 -9.67
N LEU A 48 -38.07 44.58 -9.74
CA LEU A 48 -38.51 43.27 -10.23
C LEU A 48 -39.12 42.43 -9.10
N LYS A 49 -40.03 42.98 -8.29
CA LYS A 49 -40.71 42.21 -7.22
C LYS A 49 -41.30 40.89 -7.74
N SER A 50 -41.78 40.85 -8.98
CA SER A 50 -42.34 39.65 -9.62
C SER A 50 -41.30 38.59 -10.03
N THR A 51 -40.00 38.93 -10.06
CA THR A 51 -38.91 37.98 -10.37
C THR A 51 -38.30 37.35 -9.14
N ALA A 52 -38.42 38.00 -7.99
CA ALA A 52 -38.10 37.42 -6.70
C ALA A 52 -39.20 36.41 -6.37
N LYS A 53 -39.00 35.13 -6.73
CA LYS A 53 -39.97 34.04 -6.50
C LYS A 53 -40.31 33.78 -5.02
N ASP A 54 -39.76 34.56 -4.09
CA ASP A 54 -39.85 34.34 -2.65
C ASP A 54 -40.77 35.36 -1.98
N LEU A 55 -41.75 34.84 -1.22
CA LEU A 55 -42.76 35.59 -0.47
C LEU A 55 -42.16 36.53 0.59
N SER A 56 -40.87 36.38 0.88
CA SER A 56 -40.10 37.23 1.79
C SER A 56 -39.64 38.56 1.18
N THR A 57 -39.65 38.73 -0.14
CA THR A 57 -39.03 39.91 -0.77
C THR A 57 -39.87 41.17 -0.59
N ILE A 58 -39.29 42.20 0.03
CA ILE A 58 -39.91 43.52 0.23
C ILE A 58 -39.73 44.39 -1.02
N GLN A 59 -38.50 44.47 -1.52
CA GLN A 59 -38.09 45.22 -2.71
C GLN A 59 -36.85 44.60 -3.33
N ALA A 60 -36.68 44.73 -4.65
CA ALA A 60 -35.60 44.08 -5.37
C ALA A 60 -35.14 44.88 -6.61
N VAL A 61 -33.84 45.07 -6.77
CA VAL A 61 -33.27 45.83 -7.89
C VAL A 61 -32.10 45.05 -8.53
N PRO A 62 -32.07 44.92 -9.87
CA PRO A 62 -30.90 44.40 -10.56
C PRO A 62 -29.67 45.25 -10.27
N ILE A 63 -28.53 44.61 -10.05
CA ILE A 63 -27.25 45.27 -9.81
C ILE A 63 -26.20 44.81 -10.82
N SER A 64 -25.33 45.74 -11.19
CA SER A 64 -24.14 45.46 -12.00
C SER A 64 -22.91 45.54 -11.11
N LEU A 65 -22.15 44.45 -11.03
CA LEU A 65 -20.97 44.36 -10.18
C LEU A 65 -19.83 45.23 -10.72
N ASN A 66 -19.08 45.87 -9.82
CA ASN A 66 -17.84 46.55 -10.16
C ASN A 66 -16.71 45.51 -10.26
N THR A 67 -16.58 44.88 -11.42
CA THR A 67 -15.61 43.78 -11.66
C THR A 67 -14.16 44.24 -11.51
N GLN A 68 -13.84 45.49 -11.85
CA GLN A 68 -12.50 46.06 -11.68
C GLN A 68 -12.12 46.21 -10.20
N PHE A 69 -13.06 46.65 -9.35
CA PHE A 69 -12.84 46.68 -7.91
C PHE A 69 -12.79 45.27 -7.31
N LEU A 70 -13.71 44.39 -7.71
CA LEU A 70 -13.73 42.99 -7.26
C LEU A 70 -12.46 42.22 -7.65
N ALA A 71 -11.76 42.62 -8.71
CA ALA A 71 -10.47 42.04 -9.10
C ALA A 71 -9.31 42.43 -8.17
N GLN A 72 -9.48 43.44 -7.31
CA GLN A 72 -8.50 43.79 -6.28
C GLN A 72 -8.51 42.80 -5.10
N PHE A 73 -9.61 42.07 -4.93
CA PHE A 73 -9.69 40.99 -3.96
C PHE A 73 -8.86 39.79 -4.46
N PRO A 74 -8.10 39.13 -3.57
CA PRO A 74 -7.30 37.97 -3.94
C PRO A 74 -8.14 36.90 -4.64
N SER A 75 -7.61 36.36 -5.74
CA SER A 75 -8.28 35.32 -6.53
C SER A 75 -7.94 33.89 -6.08
N THR A 76 -6.98 33.71 -5.14
CA THR A 76 -6.51 32.39 -4.71
C THR A 76 -6.26 32.29 -3.20
N MET A 77 -6.45 31.08 -2.66
CA MET A 77 -6.06 30.68 -1.29
C MET A 77 -4.62 31.07 -0.96
N ALA A 78 -3.68 30.86 -1.89
CA ALA A 78 -2.25 31.12 -1.69
C ALA A 78 -1.96 32.61 -1.45
N ALA A 79 -2.72 33.52 -2.07
CA ALA A 79 -2.56 34.96 -1.88
C ALA A 79 -3.09 35.47 -0.53
N VAL A 80 -4.10 34.80 0.04
CA VAL A 80 -4.68 35.11 1.37
C VAL A 80 -3.88 34.45 2.50
N SER A 81 -3.48 33.19 2.34
CA SER A 81 -2.77 32.41 3.36
C SER A 81 -1.26 32.73 3.47
N ALA A 82 -0.64 33.30 2.42
CA ALA A 82 0.74 33.78 2.48
C ALA A 82 0.87 35.18 3.12
N ASN A 83 -0.22 35.94 3.25
CA ASN A 83 -0.21 37.30 3.80
C ASN A 83 -1.24 37.42 4.91
N LYS A 84 -0.81 37.41 6.19
CA LYS A 84 -1.61 38.06 7.25
C LYS A 84 -1.78 39.52 6.84
N LEU A 85 -2.92 39.86 6.24
CA LEU A 85 -3.19 41.23 5.80
C LEU A 85 -3.19 42.15 7.04
N SER A 86 -2.39 43.21 6.98
CA SER A 86 -2.41 44.26 7.99
C SER A 86 -3.74 45.01 7.98
N ASN A 87 -4.09 45.65 9.10
CA ASN A 87 -5.29 46.51 9.18
C ASN A 87 -5.30 47.58 8.09
N SER A 88 -4.14 48.12 7.70
CA SER A 88 -4.03 49.07 6.59
C SER A 88 -4.33 48.46 5.22
N GLN A 89 -3.99 47.18 5.01
CA GLN A 89 -4.32 46.48 3.77
C GLN A 89 -5.80 46.11 3.69
N LEU A 90 -6.42 45.76 4.83
CA LEU A 90 -7.87 45.54 4.89
C LEU A 90 -8.65 46.83 4.69
N ALA A 91 -8.24 47.93 5.33
CA ALA A 91 -8.85 49.24 5.14
C ALA A 91 -8.74 49.76 3.70
N ALA A 92 -7.73 49.34 2.94
CA ALA A 92 -7.61 49.65 1.51
C ALA A 92 -8.69 48.95 0.65
N LEU A 93 -9.38 47.96 1.21
CA LEU A 93 -10.48 47.21 0.57
C LEU A 93 -11.86 47.64 1.08
N ASP A 94 -11.93 48.67 1.93
CA ASP A 94 -13.20 49.28 2.35
C ASP A 94 -13.99 49.76 1.12
N PHE A 95 -15.32 49.68 1.18
CA PHE A 95 -16.19 50.01 0.05
C PHE A 95 -17.51 50.63 0.49
N GLN A 96 -18.28 51.12 -0.47
CA GLN A 96 -19.63 51.62 -0.24
C GLN A 96 -20.67 50.63 -0.78
N LEU A 97 -21.73 50.43 -0.01
CA LEU A 97 -22.95 49.74 -0.43
C LEU A 97 -24.06 50.76 -0.67
N ASN A 98 -24.67 50.71 -1.86
CA ASN A 98 -25.90 51.45 -2.13
C ASN A 98 -27.10 50.52 -1.88
N LEU A 99 -27.71 50.64 -0.69
CA LEU A 99 -28.93 49.93 -0.32
C LEU A 99 -30.15 50.81 -0.64
N PHE A 100 -30.66 50.67 -1.87
CA PHE A 100 -31.88 51.36 -2.34
C PHE A 100 -31.84 52.89 -2.17
N GLY A 101 -30.73 53.50 -2.61
CA GLY A 101 -30.49 54.94 -2.54
C GLY A 101 -29.71 55.39 -1.31
N GLN A 102 -29.57 54.54 -0.29
CA GLN A 102 -28.75 54.82 0.87
C GLN A 102 -27.32 54.30 0.69
N VAL A 103 -26.35 55.20 0.61
CA VAL A 103 -24.92 54.87 0.45
C VAL A 103 -24.28 54.72 1.83
N LEU A 104 -23.77 53.52 2.11
CA LEU A 104 -23.26 53.11 3.42
C LEU A 104 -21.80 52.65 3.31
N PRO A 105 -20.87 53.22 4.08
CA PRO A 105 -19.49 52.75 4.11
C PRO A 105 -19.38 51.43 4.88
N VAL A 106 -18.70 50.46 4.28
CA VAL A 106 -18.38 49.16 4.84
C VAL A 106 -16.88 49.08 5.12
N SER A 107 -16.54 48.78 6.36
CA SER A 107 -15.19 48.43 6.75
C SER A 107 -14.98 46.92 6.61
N VAL A 108 -14.00 46.52 5.82
CA VAL A 108 -13.63 45.11 5.66
C VAL A 108 -12.83 44.68 6.89
N THR A 109 -13.39 43.73 7.63
CA THR A 109 -12.81 43.25 8.88
C THR A 109 -11.97 42.00 8.66
N ARG A 110 -12.34 41.15 7.70
CA ARG A 110 -11.65 39.89 7.43
C ARG A 110 -11.87 39.43 6.01
N LEU A 111 -10.84 38.81 5.44
CA LEU A 111 -10.94 37.98 4.25
C LEU A 111 -10.53 36.57 4.65
N GLU A 112 -11.31 35.57 4.26
CA GLU A 112 -10.94 34.19 4.47
C GLU A 112 -11.34 33.32 3.28
N PRO A 113 -10.58 32.25 2.99
CA PRO A 113 -11.00 31.30 1.99
C PRO A 113 -12.23 30.51 2.46
N ALA A 114 -13.24 30.37 1.59
CA ALA A 114 -14.41 29.55 1.91
C ALA A 114 -14.26 28.13 1.36
N SER A 115 -13.88 28.00 0.09
CA SER A 115 -13.59 26.73 -0.56
C SER A 115 -12.67 26.95 -1.77
N VAL A 116 -12.24 25.88 -2.45
CA VAL A 116 -11.41 26.00 -3.65
C VAL A 116 -12.10 26.93 -4.68
N GLY A 117 -11.47 28.06 -4.98
CA GLY A 117 -11.97 29.06 -5.91
C GLY A 117 -12.99 30.07 -5.34
N SER A 118 -13.27 30.03 -4.03
CA SER A 118 -14.17 30.95 -3.32
C SER A 118 -13.47 31.77 -2.24
N LEU A 119 -13.82 33.05 -2.15
CA LEU A 119 -13.36 33.97 -1.10
C LEU A 119 -14.56 34.52 -0.31
N ALA A 120 -14.47 34.52 1.02
CA ALA A 120 -15.38 35.24 1.88
C ALA A 120 -14.85 36.65 2.19
N ILE A 121 -15.71 37.64 2.03
CA ILE A 121 -15.50 39.05 2.36
C ILE A 121 -16.40 39.37 3.54
N ILE A 122 -15.79 39.69 4.69
CA ILE A 122 -16.49 39.89 5.96
C ILE A 122 -16.26 41.33 6.43
N GLY A 123 -17.34 42.05 6.70
CA GLY A 123 -17.27 43.46 7.06
C GLY A 123 -18.41 43.94 7.95
N LYS A 124 -18.28 45.20 8.36
CA LYS A 124 -19.25 45.94 9.17
C LYS A 124 -19.57 47.27 8.50
N ILE A 125 -20.83 47.67 8.54
CA ILE A 125 -21.25 49.02 8.16
C ILE A 125 -20.87 49.98 9.29
N LYS A 126 -20.25 51.10 8.92
CA LYS A 126 -19.82 52.11 9.90
C LYS A 126 -21.02 52.65 10.69
N ASP A 127 -20.80 52.93 11.97
CA ASP A 127 -21.81 53.48 12.89
C ASP A 127 -23.04 52.58 13.11
N ASP A 128 -22.96 51.30 12.73
CA ASP A 128 -23.94 50.26 13.04
C ASP A 128 -23.21 49.01 13.57
N PRO A 129 -22.98 48.89 14.89
CA PRO A 129 -22.27 47.75 15.47
C PRO A 129 -22.97 46.41 15.22
N LEU A 130 -24.28 46.45 15.02
CA LEU A 130 -25.14 45.30 14.72
C LEU A 130 -25.16 44.90 13.24
N SER A 131 -24.56 45.72 12.38
CA SER A 131 -24.43 45.37 10.98
C SER A 131 -23.58 44.13 10.78
N SER A 132 -23.75 43.49 9.65
CA SER A 132 -22.89 42.41 9.19
C SER A 132 -22.91 42.43 7.67
N VAL A 133 -21.76 42.22 7.05
CA VAL A 133 -21.65 42.07 5.60
C VAL A 133 -20.85 40.80 5.38
N VAL A 134 -21.48 39.73 4.90
CA VAL A 134 -20.81 38.46 4.58
C VAL A 134 -21.11 38.13 3.13
N LEU A 135 -20.08 38.21 2.28
CA LEU A 135 -20.19 37.99 0.84
C LEU A 135 -19.23 36.89 0.39
N ILE A 136 -19.71 35.96 -0.42
CA ILE A 136 -18.93 34.96 -1.11
C ILE A 136 -18.71 35.41 -2.55
N LYS A 137 -17.44 35.53 -2.94
CA LYS A 137 -17.01 35.71 -4.33
C LYS A 137 -16.52 34.38 -4.88
N ARG A 138 -17.17 33.86 -5.92
CA ARG A 138 -16.81 32.61 -6.62
C ARG A 138 -16.85 32.85 -8.14
N GLY A 139 -15.68 32.95 -8.76
CA GLY A 139 -15.59 33.41 -10.16
C GLY A 139 -16.22 34.80 -10.33
N ASP A 140 -17.23 34.89 -11.21
CA ASP A 140 -18.03 36.09 -11.49
C ASP A 140 -19.29 36.21 -10.61
N ILE A 141 -19.51 35.26 -9.70
CA ILE A 141 -20.64 35.28 -8.77
C ILE A 141 -20.24 36.01 -7.51
N LEU A 142 -21.09 36.95 -7.08
CA LEU A 142 -21.07 37.54 -5.76
C LEU A 142 -22.41 37.25 -5.09
N GLN A 143 -22.40 36.54 -3.97
CA GLN A 143 -23.58 36.19 -3.22
C GLN A 143 -23.35 36.42 -1.73
N GLY A 144 -24.32 36.95 -1.02
CA GLY A 144 -24.13 37.20 0.41
C GLY A 144 -25.31 37.84 1.11
N ASN A 145 -25.16 38.02 2.42
CA ASN A 145 -26.16 38.63 3.28
C ASN A 145 -25.58 39.88 3.95
N ILE A 146 -26.42 40.89 4.06
CA ILE A 146 -26.12 42.18 4.68
C ILE A 146 -27.20 42.46 5.73
N ILE A 147 -26.75 42.81 6.94
CA ILE A 147 -27.59 43.34 8.01
C ILE A 147 -27.29 44.82 8.15
N TYR A 148 -28.33 45.63 8.17
CA TYR A 148 -28.24 47.05 8.51
C TYR A 148 -29.49 47.47 9.26
N LYS A 149 -29.34 48.03 10.46
CA LYS A 149 -30.45 48.47 11.32
C LYS A 149 -31.54 47.40 11.46
N LEU A 150 -31.13 46.17 11.72
CA LEU A 150 -32.00 44.98 11.85
C LEU A 150 -32.81 44.59 10.59
N ARG A 151 -32.52 45.21 9.45
CA ARG A 151 -33.11 44.84 8.14
C ARG A 151 -32.17 43.91 7.40
N THR A 152 -32.76 42.98 6.66
CA THR A 152 -32.04 41.95 5.92
C THR A 152 -31.97 42.32 4.45
N PHE A 153 -30.75 42.32 3.90
CA PHE A 153 -30.50 42.47 2.48
C PHE A 153 -29.70 41.28 1.96
N GLN A 154 -29.97 40.89 0.73
CA GLN A 154 -29.34 39.75 0.07
C GLN A 154 -28.85 40.15 -1.31
N ILE A 155 -27.65 39.68 -1.66
CA ILE A 155 -27.15 39.70 -3.03
C ILE A 155 -27.21 38.28 -3.57
N ARG A 156 -27.86 38.08 -4.71
CA ARG A 156 -28.00 36.78 -5.38
C ARG A 156 -27.77 36.94 -6.89
N SER A 157 -27.43 35.85 -7.57
CA SER A 157 -27.40 35.85 -9.03
C SER A 157 -28.81 35.98 -9.60
N LEU A 158 -28.95 36.70 -10.72
CA LEU A 158 -30.16 36.69 -11.52
C LEU A 158 -30.21 35.43 -12.38
N PRO A 159 -31.37 34.76 -12.51
CA PRO A 159 -31.56 33.72 -13.51
C PRO A 159 -31.17 34.22 -14.89
N LYS A 160 -30.49 33.39 -15.70
CA LYS A 160 -29.99 33.75 -17.05
C LYS A 160 -31.01 34.49 -17.92
N LYS A 161 -32.28 34.08 -17.86
CA LYS A 161 -33.39 34.70 -18.62
C LYS A 161 -33.75 36.15 -18.21
N LEU A 162 -33.28 36.61 -17.05
CA LEU A 162 -33.53 37.94 -16.49
C LEU A 162 -32.29 38.84 -16.52
N GLN A 163 -31.12 38.26 -16.78
CA GLN A 163 -29.87 38.98 -16.98
C GLN A 163 -29.98 39.87 -18.22
N ARG A 164 -29.40 41.07 -18.15
CA ARG A 164 -29.53 42.07 -19.22
C ARG A 164 -28.35 43.02 -19.22
N THR A 165 -28.06 43.56 -20.41
CA THR A 165 -27.09 44.65 -20.58
C THR A 165 -27.84 45.96 -20.77
N ILE A 166 -27.57 46.96 -19.93
CA ILE A 166 -28.13 48.31 -20.06
C ILE A 166 -26.96 49.30 -20.03
N GLU A 167 -26.87 50.18 -21.03
CA GLU A 167 -25.81 51.21 -21.11
C GLU A 167 -24.38 50.63 -20.95
N GLY A 168 -24.13 49.47 -21.56
CA GLY A 168 -22.83 48.78 -21.49
C GLY A 168 -22.53 48.08 -20.17
N LYS A 169 -23.41 48.15 -19.16
CA LYS A 169 -23.28 47.46 -17.88
C LYS A 169 -24.07 46.16 -17.86
N GLN A 170 -23.45 45.10 -17.35
CA GLN A 170 -24.08 43.78 -17.20
C GLN A 170 -24.79 43.66 -15.85
N PHE A 171 -26.10 43.44 -15.86
CA PHE A 171 -26.92 43.26 -14.66
C PHE A 171 -27.23 41.78 -14.49
N ASN A 172 -26.32 41.09 -13.80
CA ASN A 172 -26.35 39.64 -13.60
C ASN A 172 -26.69 39.23 -12.16
N HIS A 173 -26.86 40.21 -11.27
CA HIS A 173 -27.16 40.02 -9.86
C HIS A 173 -28.37 40.85 -9.45
N ILE A 174 -28.94 40.52 -8.31
CA ILE A 174 -30.07 41.24 -7.71
C ILE A 174 -29.73 41.56 -6.25
N LEU A 175 -30.01 42.80 -5.87
CA LEU A 175 -30.07 43.23 -4.47
C LEU A 175 -31.52 43.14 -4.02
N GLN A 176 -31.78 42.44 -2.93
CA GLN A 176 -33.11 42.25 -2.39
C GLN A 176 -33.12 42.62 -0.92
N GLU A 177 -34.16 43.32 -0.49
CA GLU A 177 -34.50 43.38 0.93
C GLU A 177 -35.55 42.31 1.23
N THR A 178 -35.36 41.55 2.31
CA THR A 178 -36.25 40.45 2.68
C THR A 178 -36.81 40.59 4.10
N ASP A 179 -38.02 40.06 4.28
CA ASP A 179 -38.70 39.85 5.56
C ASP A 179 -38.65 38.35 5.92
N PRO A 180 -37.71 37.94 6.79
CA PRO A 180 -37.57 36.54 7.19
C PRO A 180 -38.81 35.98 7.91
N SER A 181 -39.73 36.82 8.40
CA SER A 181 -40.97 36.34 9.04
C SER A 181 -41.95 35.72 8.05
N LYS A 182 -41.81 35.97 6.75
CA LYS A 182 -42.64 35.40 5.68
C LYS A 182 -42.18 34.02 5.21
N LEU A 183 -40.96 33.61 5.59
CA LEU A 183 -40.46 32.26 5.38
C LEU A 183 -41.08 31.30 6.42
N PRO A 184 -41.13 29.98 6.13
CA PRO A 184 -41.59 28.98 7.11
C PRO A 184 -40.94 29.15 8.49
N PRO A 185 -41.62 28.79 9.60
CA PRO A 185 -40.96 28.72 10.90
C PRO A 185 -39.82 27.70 10.87
N ASP A 186 -38.84 27.81 11.77
CA ASP A 186 -37.74 26.84 11.82
C ASP A 186 -38.28 25.42 12.06
N HIS A 187 -39.23 25.28 13.00
CA HIS A 187 -39.93 24.03 13.38
C HIS A 187 -41.36 24.38 13.82
N LEU A 188 -42.25 23.39 14.01
CA LEU A 188 -43.61 23.69 14.48
C LEU A 188 -43.59 24.21 15.93
N PRO A 189 -44.50 25.12 16.34
CA PRO A 189 -44.54 25.61 17.72
C PRO A 189 -44.73 24.47 18.72
N GLY A 190 -43.91 24.44 19.78
CA GLY A 190 -43.95 23.41 20.82
C GLY A 190 -43.36 22.06 20.42
N GLU A 191 -42.83 21.92 19.21
CA GLU A 191 -42.14 20.71 18.76
C GLU A 191 -40.74 20.66 19.39
N ILE A 192 -40.45 19.56 20.09
CA ILE A 192 -39.09 19.26 20.52
C ILE A 192 -38.34 18.58 19.35
N PRO A 193 -37.03 18.85 19.20
CA PRO A 193 -36.22 18.18 18.18
C PRO A 193 -36.28 16.65 18.34
N ASP A 194 -36.10 15.90 17.25
CA ASP A 194 -36.09 14.44 17.31
C ASP A 194 -34.93 13.97 18.19
N GLU A 195 -35.25 13.43 19.36
CA GLU A 195 -34.27 12.80 20.23
C GLU A 195 -33.65 11.58 19.55
N SER A 196 -32.34 11.41 19.70
CA SER A 196 -31.73 10.10 19.53
C SER A 196 -32.22 9.21 20.68
N ARG A 197 -33.40 8.58 20.56
CA ARG A 197 -33.84 7.59 21.55
C ARG A 197 -32.77 6.50 21.64
N ALA A 198 -32.08 6.42 22.77
CA ALA A 198 -31.22 5.29 23.10
C ALA A 198 -32.09 4.03 23.10
N ILE A 199 -31.88 3.17 22.10
CA ILE A 199 -32.23 1.76 22.15
C ILE A 199 -30.91 1.02 21.94
N ASP A 200 -30.66 0.13 22.88
CA ASP A 200 -29.48 -0.70 23.12
C ASP A 200 -28.20 0.00 23.56
N HIS A 201 -27.94 -0.13 24.86
CA HIS A 201 -26.60 -0.43 25.38
C HIS A 201 -25.99 -1.60 24.60
N LEU A 202 -25.49 -1.36 23.40
CA LEU A 202 -24.49 -2.24 22.82
C LEU A 202 -23.15 -1.81 23.41
N ASN A 203 -22.56 -2.73 24.17
CA ASN A 203 -21.22 -2.68 24.73
C ASN A 203 -20.24 -2.04 23.74
N ASP A 204 -19.95 -0.75 23.91
CA ASP A 204 -18.83 -0.11 23.22
C ASP A 204 -17.58 -0.38 24.07
N ASN A 205 -17.09 -1.62 24.00
CA ASN A 205 -15.78 -2.01 24.50
C ASN A 205 -14.65 -1.42 23.62
N HIS A 206 -14.74 -0.14 23.28
CA HIS A 206 -13.75 0.63 22.55
C HIS A 206 -13.12 1.76 23.37
N GLU A 207 -13.31 1.78 24.70
CA GLU A 207 -12.64 2.76 25.57
C GLU A 207 -11.25 2.32 26.09
N SER A 208 -10.68 1.23 25.57
CA SER A 208 -9.31 0.85 25.90
C SER A 208 -8.58 0.24 24.71
N ALA A 209 -8.21 1.08 23.74
CA ALA A 209 -7.13 0.76 22.82
C ALA A 209 -6.43 2.03 22.31
N LEU A 210 -5.32 2.36 22.98
CA LEU A 210 -4.11 2.96 22.39
C LEU A 210 -4.21 4.43 21.95
N LYS A 211 -3.10 5.15 22.14
CA LYS A 211 -2.82 6.48 21.57
C LYS A 211 -2.91 6.44 20.04
N THR A 212 -4.13 6.46 19.51
CA THR A 212 -4.47 6.50 18.09
C THR A 212 -4.93 7.91 17.75
N ALA A 213 -4.72 8.37 16.51
CA ALA A 213 -5.11 9.72 16.10
C ALA A 213 -6.58 9.99 16.45
N SER A 214 -6.80 11.02 17.25
CA SER A 214 -8.11 11.56 17.61
C SER A 214 -8.06 13.05 17.29
N ASP A 215 -9.13 13.58 16.68
CA ASP A 215 -9.23 15.02 16.45
C ASP A 215 -9.45 15.73 17.80
N ASP A 216 -8.82 16.89 17.99
CA ASP A 216 -8.83 17.66 19.26
C ASP A 216 -10.10 18.50 19.48
N GLY A 217 -11.13 18.25 18.68
CA GLY A 217 -12.41 18.97 18.74
C GLY A 217 -12.37 20.39 18.19
N SER A 218 -11.24 20.88 17.67
CA SER A 218 -11.13 22.24 17.12
C SER A 218 -11.80 22.40 15.76
N ILE A 219 -11.94 21.32 15.00
CA ILE A 219 -12.57 21.31 13.67
C ILE A 219 -13.64 20.22 13.64
N ILE A 220 -14.75 20.53 12.96
CA ILE A 220 -15.84 19.60 12.70
C ILE A 220 -16.02 19.50 11.19
N ASP A 221 -15.81 18.32 10.64
CA ASP A 221 -15.90 18.07 9.21
C ASP A 221 -17.35 17.86 8.78
N VAL A 222 -17.81 18.65 7.80
CA VAL A 222 -19.20 18.63 7.33
C VAL A 222 -19.29 18.29 5.86
N LEU A 223 -20.10 17.28 5.53
CA LEU A 223 -20.53 16.96 4.17
C LEU A 223 -21.88 17.64 3.91
N VAL A 224 -21.96 18.43 2.84
CA VAL A 224 -23.20 19.13 2.47
C VAL A 224 -23.78 18.54 1.20
N MET A 225 -24.88 17.81 1.34
CA MET A 225 -25.67 17.32 0.21
C MET A 225 -26.68 18.39 -0.21
N TYR A 226 -27.07 18.44 -1.48
CA TYR A 226 -28.17 19.29 -1.93
C TYR A 226 -29.02 18.64 -3.02
N THR A 227 -30.31 18.93 -3.05
CA THR A 227 -31.19 18.37 -4.08
C THR A 227 -31.17 19.19 -5.37
N LYS A 228 -31.43 18.53 -6.49
CA LYS A 228 -31.59 19.17 -7.80
C LYS A 228 -32.61 20.33 -7.78
N ALA A 229 -33.74 20.14 -7.11
CA ALA A 229 -34.78 21.18 -6.99
C ALA A 229 -34.27 22.43 -6.26
N ALA A 230 -33.45 22.26 -5.21
CA ALA A 230 -32.84 23.39 -4.51
C ALA A 230 -31.87 24.15 -5.43
N ARG A 231 -31.01 23.42 -6.17
CA ARG A 231 -30.09 24.03 -7.14
C ARG A 231 -30.85 24.81 -8.21
N GLU A 232 -31.81 24.19 -8.88
CA GLU A 232 -32.53 24.77 -10.02
C GLU A 232 -33.38 26.00 -9.65
N GLU A 233 -33.88 26.07 -8.42
CA GLU A 233 -34.62 27.24 -7.96
C GLU A 233 -33.71 28.40 -7.55
N LEU A 234 -32.56 28.10 -6.94
CA LEU A 234 -31.55 29.10 -6.59
C LEU A 234 -30.85 29.66 -7.83
N GLY A 235 -30.49 28.80 -8.79
CA GLY A 235 -29.72 29.15 -9.98
C GLY A 235 -29.01 27.94 -10.60
N GLU A 236 -27.70 28.06 -10.76
CA GLU A 236 -26.83 27.01 -11.29
C GLU A 236 -26.02 26.34 -10.16
N VAL A 237 -25.16 25.38 -10.51
CA VAL A 237 -24.29 24.70 -9.53
C VAL A 237 -23.48 25.70 -8.71
N ASN A 238 -22.80 26.65 -9.35
CA ASN A 238 -21.96 27.62 -8.64
C ASN A 238 -22.74 28.51 -7.65
N ASP A 239 -24.02 28.78 -7.89
CA ASP A 239 -24.87 29.53 -6.95
C ASP A 239 -25.16 28.72 -5.69
N MET A 240 -25.45 27.42 -5.85
CA MET A 240 -25.63 26.49 -4.73
C MET A 240 -24.32 26.32 -3.94
N GLU A 241 -23.20 26.17 -4.63
CA GLU A 241 -21.89 26.07 -3.97
C GLU A 241 -21.55 27.36 -3.19
N ALA A 242 -21.83 28.54 -3.76
CA ALA A 242 -21.66 29.80 -3.06
C ALA A 242 -22.60 29.96 -1.86
N LEU A 243 -23.82 29.40 -1.90
CA LEU A 243 -24.73 29.36 -0.75
C LEU A 243 -24.19 28.45 0.36
N ILE A 244 -23.67 27.28 0.00
CA ILE A 244 -23.05 26.33 0.94
C ILE A 244 -21.84 26.98 1.60
N ASP A 245 -20.97 27.63 0.82
CA ASP A 245 -19.84 28.39 1.34
C ASP A 245 -20.30 29.48 2.31
N LEU A 246 -21.34 30.24 1.95
CA LEU A 246 -21.92 31.27 2.80
C LEU A 246 -22.46 30.70 4.13
N ALA A 247 -23.14 29.55 4.09
CA ALA A 247 -23.67 28.89 5.27
C ALA A 247 -22.58 28.47 6.25
N ILE A 248 -21.47 27.92 5.74
CA ILE A 248 -20.31 27.52 6.56
C ILE A 248 -19.65 28.75 7.19
N ILE A 249 -19.43 29.81 6.41
CA ILE A 249 -18.81 31.06 6.90
C ILE A 249 -19.69 31.73 7.95
N GLU A 250 -20.99 31.88 7.69
CA GLU A 250 -21.90 32.48 8.68
C GLU A 250 -22.01 31.63 9.95
N THR A 251 -21.97 30.30 9.85
CA THR A 251 -21.96 29.44 11.04
C THR A 251 -20.70 29.66 11.87
N ASN A 252 -19.54 29.73 11.22
CA ASN A 252 -18.26 30.02 11.87
C ASN A 252 -18.20 31.43 12.49
N GLU A 253 -18.82 32.43 11.85
CA GLU A 253 -19.01 33.76 12.45
C GLU A 253 -19.88 33.69 13.69
N GLY A 254 -20.96 32.92 13.66
CA GLY A 254 -21.81 32.70 14.83
C GLY A 254 -21.03 32.09 16.00
N TYR A 255 -20.18 31.11 15.72
CA TYR A 255 -19.28 30.53 16.70
C TYR A 255 -18.28 31.54 17.26
N ALA A 256 -17.61 32.31 16.39
CA ALA A 256 -16.64 33.32 16.79
C ALA A 256 -17.28 34.41 17.68
N ASN A 257 -18.45 34.90 17.29
CA ASN A 257 -19.23 35.90 18.02
C ASN A 257 -19.62 35.44 19.44
N SER A 258 -19.66 34.13 19.68
CA SER A 258 -20.20 33.52 20.90
C SER A 258 -19.15 32.79 21.74
N ASP A 259 -17.87 32.97 21.41
CA ASP A 259 -16.71 32.28 22.02
C ASP A 259 -16.73 30.74 21.90
N VAL A 260 -17.46 30.20 20.93
CA VAL A 260 -17.42 28.76 20.62
C VAL A 260 -16.08 28.45 19.96
N LYS A 261 -15.40 27.40 20.43
CA LYS A 261 -13.98 27.16 20.11
C LYS A 261 -13.77 26.44 18.79
N HIS A 262 -14.67 25.53 18.43
CA HIS A 262 -14.55 24.76 17.20
C HIS A 262 -14.98 25.56 15.96
N ARG A 263 -14.56 25.13 14.77
CA ARG A 263 -15.01 25.65 13.48
C ARG A 263 -15.47 24.52 12.57
N LEU A 264 -16.46 24.80 11.73
CA LEU A 264 -16.85 23.90 10.65
C LEU A 264 -15.82 23.98 9.53
N ARG A 265 -15.46 22.82 8.99
CA ARG A 265 -14.76 22.68 7.72
C ARG A 265 -15.65 21.95 6.75
N LEU A 266 -15.92 22.57 5.61
CA LEU A 266 -16.61 21.90 4.52
C LEU A 266 -15.67 20.89 3.87
N ILE A 267 -15.96 19.61 4.05
CA ILE A 267 -15.09 18.54 3.57
C ILE A 267 -15.51 18.05 2.19
N HIS A 268 -16.80 18.11 1.86
CA HIS A 268 -17.28 17.83 0.52
C HIS A 268 -18.70 18.37 0.33
N ARG A 269 -19.11 18.50 -0.94
CA ARG A 269 -20.49 18.81 -1.31
C ARG A 269 -20.88 18.02 -2.55
N ALA A 270 -22.13 17.58 -2.62
CA ALA A 270 -22.61 16.84 -3.79
C ALA A 270 -24.11 17.04 -4.03
N GLU A 271 -24.52 17.06 -5.30
CA GLU A 271 -25.92 16.98 -5.68
C GLU A 271 -26.43 15.54 -5.46
N ILE A 272 -27.65 15.41 -4.95
CA ILE A 272 -28.33 14.13 -4.81
C ILE A 272 -29.68 14.14 -5.51
N ASP A 273 -29.97 13.02 -6.18
CA ASP A 273 -31.28 12.79 -6.78
C ASP A 273 -32.28 12.37 -5.70
N TYR A 274 -32.91 13.37 -5.09
CA TYR A 274 -33.92 13.18 -4.05
C TYR A 274 -35.02 14.23 -4.18
N THR A 275 -36.28 13.77 -4.08
CA THR A 275 -37.47 14.62 -4.16
C THR A 275 -38.14 14.74 -2.80
N VAL A 276 -38.23 15.96 -2.28
CA VAL A 276 -38.92 16.24 -1.02
C VAL A 276 -40.43 16.26 -1.23
N VAL A 277 -41.14 15.43 -0.48
CA VAL A 277 -42.62 15.41 -0.46
C VAL A 277 -43.21 15.77 0.90
N ASP A 278 -42.46 15.59 1.98
CA ASP A 278 -42.86 15.92 3.36
C ASP A 278 -42.37 17.32 3.74
N ARG A 279 -43.32 18.23 4.00
CA ARG A 279 -43.02 19.64 4.32
C ARG A 279 -42.57 19.84 5.77
N THR A 280 -42.71 18.82 6.61
CA THR A 280 -42.19 18.82 8.00
C THR A 280 -40.71 18.42 8.07
N LEU A 281 -40.13 17.94 6.96
CA LEU A 281 -38.76 17.44 6.85
C LEU A 281 -38.41 16.22 7.72
N SER A 282 -39.37 15.63 8.46
CA SER A 282 -39.14 14.42 9.27
C SER A 282 -38.80 13.22 8.40
N LYS A 283 -39.51 13.02 7.29
CA LYS A 283 -39.21 11.92 6.35
C LYS A 283 -37.84 12.10 5.67
N PRO A 284 -37.51 13.25 5.05
CA PRO A 284 -36.17 13.51 4.53
C PRO A 284 -35.03 13.24 5.52
N LEU A 285 -35.17 13.67 6.77
CA LEU A 285 -34.15 13.45 7.80
C LEU A 285 -33.96 11.95 8.12
N LYS A 286 -35.06 11.18 8.17
CA LYS A 286 -35.02 9.73 8.42
C LYS A 286 -34.42 8.96 7.26
N GLU A 287 -34.78 9.30 6.03
CA GLU A 287 -34.24 8.68 4.82
C GLU A 287 -32.75 9.01 4.66
N LEU A 288 -32.34 10.27 4.93
CA LEU A 288 -30.92 10.66 4.91
C LEU A 288 -30.07 9.85 5.91
N ALA A 289 -30.62 9.54 7.08
CA ALA A 289 -29.89 8.86 8.15
C ALA A 289 -29.88 7.32 8.04
N ARG A 290 -30.74 6.71 7.21
CA ARG A 290 -30.77 5.25 7.00
C ARG A 290 -29.72 4.86 5.97
N THR A 291 -29.11 3.68 6.14
CA THR A 291 -27.92 3.27 5.38
C THR A 291 -28.20 2.27 4.25
N ASN A 292 -29.38 1.64 4.23
CA ASN A 292 -29.70 0.51 3.35
C ASN A 292 -31.20 0.45 2.99
N ASP A 293 -31.86 1.60 2.83
CA ASP A 293 -33.28 1.65 2.42
C ASP A 293 -33.46 1.92 0.92
N GLY A 294 -32.35 1.97 0.17
CA GLY A 294 -32.33 2.25 -1.26
C GLY A 294 -32.47 3.74 -1.59
N ILE A 295 -32.54 4.61 -0.57
CA ILE A 295 -32.74 6.05 -0.73
C ILE A 295 -31.52 6.77 -0.14
N MET A 296 -30.79 7.51 -0.98
CA MET A 296 -29.61 8.27 -0.56
C MET A 296 -28.49 7.45 0.12
N ASP A 297 -28.48 6.12 -0.01
CA ASP A 297 -27.47 5.24 0.61
C ASP A 297 -26.02 5.63 0.23
N ASN A 298 -25.82 6.24 -0.95
CA ASN A 298 -24.51 6.74 -1.39
C ASN A 298 -23.95 7.88 -0.50
N VAL A 299 -24.80 8.60 0.24
CA VAL A 299 -24.38 9.64 1.19
C VAL A 299 -23.46 9.07 2.26
N HIS A 300 -23.71 7.84 2.75
CA HIS A 300 -22.88 7.22 3.78
C HIS A 300 -21.50 6.85 3.24
N LYS A 301 -21.43 6.40 1.98
CA LYS A 301 -20.15 6.16 1.29
C LYS A 301 -19.34 7.46 1.18
N LEU A 302 -19.98 8.55 0.76
CA LEU A 302 -19.33 9.86 0.71
C LEU A 302 -18.94 10.35 2.11
N ARG A 303 -19.79 10.16 3.12
CA ARG A 303 -19.48 10.53 4.50
C ARG A 303 -18.23 9.82 5.02
N ASP A 304 -18.08 8.53 4.71
CA ASP A 304 -16.94 7.73 5.14
C ASP A 304 -15.69 7.96 4.26
N GLU A 305 -15.86 8.19 2.96
CA GLU A 305 -14.79 8.52 2.00
C GLU A 305 -14.15 9.87 2.35
N TYR A 306 -14.98 10.88 2.57
CA TYR A 306 -14.54 12.25 2.85
C TYR A 306 -14.37 12.52 4.35
N ARG A 307 -14.59 11.51 5.22
CA ARG A 307 -14.41 11.61 6.68
C ARG A 307 -15.25 12.73 7.34
N ALA A 308 -16.50 12.86 6.94
CA ALA A 308 -17.39 13.91 7.46
C ALA A 308 -18.03 13.51 8.80
N ASP A 309 -17.76 14.29 9.85
CA ASP A 309 -18.37 14.12 11.18
C ASP A 309 -19.88 14.32 11.14
N LEU A 310 -20.37 15.31 10.40
CA LEU A 310 -21.79 15.61 10.23
C LEU A 310 -22.17 15.71 8.76
N VAL A 311 -23.43 15.40 8.46
CA VAL A 311 -24.02 15.51 7.12
C VAL A 311 -25.24 16.40 7.18
N THR A 312 -25.36 17.33 6.24
CA THR A 312 -26.54 18.18 6.12
C THR A 312 -27.05 18.19 4.69
N LEU A 313 -28.37 18.13 4.52
CA LEU A 313 -29.03 18.12 3.23
C LEU A 313 -29.78 19.44 3.00
N LEU A 314 -29.37 20.19 1.98
CA LEU A 314 -30.10 21.36 1.50
C LEU A 314 -31.19 20.94 0.52
N VAL A 315 -32.43 21.33 0.83
CA VAL A 315 -33.60 20.96 0.04
C VAL A 315 -34.40 22.18 -0.38
N ARG A 316 -35.36 21.97 -1.28
CA ARG A 316 -36.47 22.89 -1.50
C ARG A 316 -37.75 22.25 -0.99
N VAL A 317 -38.35 22.84 0.05
CA VAL A 317 -39.70 22.42 0.51
C VAL A 317 -40.73 22.76 -0.57
N PRO A 318 -41.64 21.87 -0.98
CA PRO A 318 -42.62 22.17 -2.02
C PRO A 318 -43.53 23.39 -1.72
N PRO A 319 -43.84 24.26 -2.72
CA PRO A 319 -44.60 25.50 -2.55
C PRO A 319 -46.14 25.33 -2.56
N THR A 320 -46.70 24.21 -3.01
CA THR A 320 -48.14 23.99 -3.27
C THR A 320 -48.94 23.46 -2.06
N PRO A 321 -50.27 23.68 -2.02
CA PRO A 321 -51.04 23.63 -0.77
C PRO A 321 -51.28 22.19 -0.33
N THR A 322 -50.71 21.85 0.81
CA THR A 322 -51.06 20.64 1.57
C THR A 322 -51.61 21.06 2.93
N THR A 323 -52.31 20.15 3.60
CA THR A 323 -52.72 20.32 5.01
C THR A 323 -51.52 20.38 5.97
N GLN A 324 -50.30 20.10 5.51
CA GLN A 324 -49.07 20.11 6.30
C GLN A 324 -48.44 21.51 6.34
N LYS A 325 -48.09 21.97 7.55
CA LYS A 325 -47.31 23.19 7.76
C LYS A 325 -45.86 22.94 7.32
N ALA A 326 -45.29 23.88 6.58
CA ALA A 326 -43.88 23.85 6.18
C ALA A 326 -42.97 24.31 7.32
N VAL A 327 -41.77 23.76 7.38
CA VAL A 327 -40.69 24.18 8.29
C VAL A 327 -39.40 24.48 7.50
N CYS A 328 -38.50 25.26 8.08
CA CYS A 328 -37.22 25.61 7.45
C CYS A 328 -36.13 24.56 7.70
N GLY A 329 -36.22 23.76 8.76
CA GLY A 329 -35.17 22.81 9.09
C GLY A 329 -35.62 21.70 10.03
N ARG A 330 -34.81 20.64 10.06
CA ARG A 330 -34.94 19.56 11.02
C ARG A 330 -33.62 18.81 11.22
N GLY A 331 -33.21 18.65 12.47
CA GLY A 331 -32.03 17.91 12.88
C GLY A 331 -32.31 17.00 14.08
N TYR A 332 -31.49 15.97 14.23
CA TYR A 332 -31.49 15.15 15.45
C TYR A 332 -30.78 15.86 16.60
N LEU A 333 -31.26 15.64 17.84
CA LEU A 333 -30.70 16.24 19.04
C LEU A 333 -29.59 15.39 19.68
N ASN A 334 -28.47 16.02 20.05
CA ASN A 334 -27.37 15.44 20.84
C ASN A 334 -26.90 14.09 20.29
N VAL A 335 -26.56 14.08 19.01
CA VAL A 335 -26.47 12.87 18.20
C VAL A 335 -25.25 12.05 18.55
N GLU A 336 -25.36 10.74 18.36
CA GLU A 336 -24.25 9.82 18.11
C GLU A 336 -23.87 9.80 16.62
N ALA A 337 -22.78 9.11 16.24
CA ALA A 337 -22.29 9.06 14.87
C ALA A 337 -23.36 8.63 13.85
N SER A 338 -24.22 7.67 14.21
CA SER A 338 -25.30 7.13 13.36
C SER A 338 -26.42 8.15 13.07
N LYS A 339 -26.50 9.24 13.86
CA LYS A 339 -27.56 10.27 13.77
C LYS A 339 -27.05 11.67 13.48
N GLY A 340 -25.76 11.84 13.16
CA GLY A 340 -25.15 13.12 12.77
C GLY A 340 -25.66 13.71 11.44
N PHE A 341 -26.95 14.03 11.39
CA PHE A 341 -27.68 14.44 10.20
C PHE A 341 -28.62 15.61 10.48
N SER A 342 -28.76 16.49 9.49
CA SER A 342 -29.75 17.57 9.45
C SER A 342 -30.28 17.82 8.04
N VAL A 343 -31.45 18.45 7.93
CA VAL A 343 -32.05 18.88 6.66
C VAL A 343 -32.49 20.34 6.78
N THR A 344 -32.25 21.14 5.75
CA THR A 344 -32.59 22.57 5.75
C THR A 344 -33.14 23.01 4.39
N ASP A 345 -34.22 23.80 4.38
CA ASP A 345 -34.65 24.50 3.17
C ASP A 345 -33.60 25.56 2.80
N TYR A 346 -33.08 25.50 1.57
CA TYR A 346 -31.98 26.37 1.13
C TYR A 346 -32.29 27.86 1.29
N ARG A 347 -33.57 28.26 1.25
CA ARG A 347 -34.00 29.67 1.43
C ARG A 347 -33.80 30.16 2.86
N CYS A 348 -33.80 29.24 3.83
CA CYS A 348 -33.61 29.54 5.25
C CYS A 348 -32.18 29.25 5.74
N ALA A 349 -31.36 28.59 4.91
CA ALA A 349 -30.03 28.13 5.31
C ALA A 349 -29.13 29.25 5.82
N THR A 350 -29.19 30.42 5.20
CA THR A 350 -28.29 31.56 5.47
C THR A 350 -29.07 32.82 5.82
N GLY A 351 -28.37 33.75 6.45
CA GLY A 351 -28.79 35.12 6.59
C GLY A 351 -29.60 35.43 7.85
N PRO A 352 -29.62 36.72 8.23
CA PRO A 352 -30.29 37.22 9.42
C PRO A 352 -31.77 36.87 9.46
N GLY A 353 -32.22 36.47 10.65
CA GLY A 353 -33.59 36.05 10.91
C GLY A 353 -33.84 34.54 10.76
N LYS A 354 -32.97 33.80 10.07
CA LYS A 354 -33.04 32.32 9.94
C LYS A 354 -31.78 31.60 10.40
N TYR A 355 -30.66 31.66 9.67
CA TYR A 355 -29.47 30.84 9.97
C TYR A 355 -29.80 29.36 10.23
N THR A 356 -30.81 28.81 9.55
CA THR A 356 -31.35 27.49 9.89
C THR A 356 -30.30 26.39 9.71
N PHE A 357 -29.34 26.55 8.80
CA PHE A 357 -28.22 25.61 8.66
C PHE A 357 -27.42 25.48 9.96
N ALA A 358 -27.04 26.61 10.55
CA ALA A 358 -26.31 26.64 11.84
C ALA A 358 -27.20 26.11 12.97
N HIS A 359 -28.48 26.48 12.98
CA HIS A 359 -29.45 26.03 13.97
C HIS A 359 -29.59 24.50 14.02
N GLU A 360 -29.80 23.86 12.86
CA GLU A 360 -29.99 22.40 12.82
C GLU A 360 -28.71 21.64 13.17
N LEU A 361 -27.54 22.16 12.79
CA LEU A 361 -26.27 21.63 13.30
C LEU A 361 -26.18 21.81 14.81
N GLY A 362 -26.65 22.92 15.37
CA GLY A 362 -26.76 23.13 16.82
C GLY A 362 -27.50 22.00 17.54
N HIS A 363 -28.59 21.49 16.96
CA HIS A 363 -29.27 20.32 17.50
C HIS A 363 -28.36 19.09 17.55
N ASN A 364 -27.56 18.83 16.51
CA ASN A 364 -26.63 17.70 16.53
C ASN A 364 -25.66 17.77 17.72
N PHE A 365 -25.24 18.97 18.12
CA PHE A 365 -24.41 19.20 19.32
C PHE A 365 -25.18 19.16 20.65
N GLY A 366 -26.50 19.07 20.62
CA GLY A 366 -27.38 19.01 21.80
C GLY A 366 -27.96 20.36 22.23
N ALA A 367 -27.85 21.39 21.41
CA ALA A 367 -28.50 22.67 21.68
C ALA A 367 -30.02 22.53 21.47
N GLN A 368 -30.79 22.99 22.45
CA GLN A 368 -32.25 23.06 22.42
C GLN A 368 -32.72 24.49 22.18
N HIS A 369 -34.00 24.60 21.81
CA HIS A 369 -34.70 25.89 21.69
C HIS A 369 -34.67 26.68 23.00
N ASP A 370 -35.18 27.91 23.01
CA ASP A 370 -35.40 28.63 24.26
C ASP A 370 -36.42 27.91 25.16
N ARG A 371 -36.28 28.12 26.47
CA ARG A 371 -37.11 27.45 27.48
C ARG A 371 -38.61 27.70 27.30
N ALA A 372 -39.00 28.88 26.81
CA ALA A 372 -40.41 29.19 26.61
C ALA A 372 -41.05 28.30 25.53
N GLN A 373 -40.29 27.87 24.52
CA GLN A 373 -40.79 26.91 23.53
C GLN A 373 -40.97 25.51 24.06
N ILE A 374 -40.05 25.06 24.92
CA ILE A 374 -40.17 23.74 25.56
C ILE A 374 -41.45 23.70 26.39
N ILE A 375 -41.73 24.78 27.13
CA ILE A 375 -42.96 24.93 27.93
C ILE A 375 -44.21 25.01 27.04
N LYS A 376 -44.17 25.77 25.93
CA LYS A 376 -45.29 25.84 24.96
C LYS A 376 -45.62 24.46 24.37
N GLY A 377 -44.63 23.58 24.24
CA GLY A 377 -44.80 22.18 23.83
C GLY A 377 -45.40 21.26 24.89
N GLY A 378 -45.69 21.77 26.09
CA GLY A 378 -46.16 20.97 27.22
C GLY A 378 -45.05 20.19 27.94
N ASN A 379 -43.77 20.50 27.65
CA ASN A 379 -42.62 19.81 28.23
C ASN A 379 -41.99 20.65 29.36
N ASN A 380 -41.39 19.96 30.33
CA ASN A 380 -40.60 20.62 31.37
C ASN A 380 -39.15 20.79 30.86
N PRO A 381 -38.62 22.03 30.71
CA PRO A 381 -37.23 22.23 30.31
C PRO A 381 -36.22 21.76 31.36
N GLY A 382 -36.64 21.56 32.62
CA GLY A 382 -35.77 21.12 33.70
C GLY A 382 -34.60 22.09 33.99
N ALA A 383 -33.65 21.63 34.81
CA ALA A 383 -32.38 22.34 34.99
C ALA A 383 -31.44 22.01 33.82
N GLY A 384 -30.68 22.99 33.34
CA GLY A 384 -29.80 22.83 32.19
C GLY A 384 -29.41 24.17 31.56
N TYR A 385 -28.37 24.13 30.72
CA TYR A 385 -27.81 25.33 30.10
C TYR A 385 -27.94 25.31 28.57
N ASN A 386 -28.28 24.18 27.95
CA ASN A 386 -28.27 23.99 26.51
C ASN A 386 -29.45 24.66 25.77
N PHE A 387 -29.97 25.80 26.25
CA PHE A 387 -31.14 26.50 25.69
C PHE A 387 -30.77 27.82 25.00
N GLY A 388 -31.58 28.20 24.01
CA GLY A 388 -31.54 29.53 23.40
C GLY A 388 -31.98 30.64 24.37
N TYR A 389 -31.68 31.89 24.03
CA TYR A 389 -31.99 33.06 24.84
C TYR A 389 -32.76 34.12 24.04
N ILE A 390 -33.73 34.78 24.69
CA ILE A 390 -34.53 35.86 24.13
C ILE A 390 -34.39 37.07 25.06
N ASN A 391 -34.02 38.22 24.51
CA ASN A 391 -34.11 39.50 25.19
C ASN A 391 -35.32 40.26 24.63
N THR A 392 -36.43 40.23 25.37
CA THR A 392 -37.68 40.88 24.95
C THR A 392 -37.65 42.39 25.11
N THR A 393 -36.74 42.95 25.92
CA THR A 393 -36.61 44.40 26.11
C THR A 393 -35.99 45.03 24.87
N GLU A 394 -34.89 44.47 24.40
CA GLU A 394 -34.13 44.97 23.24
C GLU A 394 -34.61 44.37 21.91
N GLY A 395 -35.49 43.38 21.95
CA GLY A 395 -36.12 42.84 20.75
C GLY A 395 -35.23 41.94 19.91
N TRP A 396 -34.30 41.21 20.54
CA TRP A 396 -33.40 40.27 19.86
C TRP A 396 -33.38 38.89 20.52
N ARG A 397 -32.90 37.89 19.78
CA ARG A 397 -32.80 36.49 20.20
C ARG A 397 -31.53 35.82 19.66
N THR A 398 -31.06 34.78 20.36
CA THR A 398 -29.92 33.96 19.94
C THR A 398 -30.33 32.81 19.02
N MET A 399 -29.35 32.09 18.47
CA MET A 399 -29.48 31.11 17.39
C MET A 399 -30.64 30.13 17.58
N MET A 400 -30.74 29.52 18.76
CA MET A 400 -31.73 28.46 19.03
C MET A 400 -33.10 28.99 19.49
N ALA A 401 -33.19 30.26 19.89
CA ALA A 401 -34.45 30.81 20.38
C ALA A 401 -35.43 31.06 19.23
N TYR A 402 -36.74 31.04 19.50
CA TYR A 402 -37.84 31.29 18.57
C TYR A 402 -38.25 32.77 18.47
N ASN A 403 -38.96 33.12 17.39
CA ASN A 403 -39.35 34.50 17.07
C ASN A 403 -40.73 34.91 17.62
N ASP A 404 -41.51 34.01 18.21
CA ASP A 404 -42.94 34.20 18.51
C ASP A 404 -43.21 34.64 19.96
N ASN A 405 -42.30 35.40 20.56
CA ASN A 405 -42.51 35.98 21.88
C ASN A 405 -43.25 37.31 21.75
N ILE A 406 -44.51 37.33 22.21
CA ILE A 406 -45.40 38.50 22.12
C ILE A 406 -44.87 39.73 22.86
N ASN A 407 -43.92 39.55 23.78
CA ASN A 407 -43.36 40.62 24.60
C ASN A 407 -42.21 41.38 23.91
N CYS A 408 -41.82 41.03 22.68
CA CYS A 408 -40.81 41.78 21.93
C CYS A 408 -41.37 43.12 21.40
N PRO A 409 -40.55 44.19 21.20
CA PRO A 409 -41.03 45.53 20.86
C PRO A 409 -41.78 45.62 19.50
N LEU A 410 -41.44 44.74 18.55
CA LEU A 410 -42.11 44.61 17.25
C LEU A 410 -43.05 43.38 17.20
N LYS A 411 -43.41 42.81 18.36
CA LYS A 411 -44.06 41.50 18.50
C LYS A 411 -43.25 40.32 17.90
N LEU A 412 -42.00 40.58 17.53
CA LEU A 412 -41.01 39.66 16.97
C LEU A 412 -39.62 40.08 17.50
N CYS A 413 -38.76 39.10 17.76
CA CYS A 413 -37.38 39.30 18.20
C CYS A 413 -36.38 38.89 17.09
N THR A 414 -35.54 39.81 16.64
CA THR A 414 -34.58 39.58 15.56
C THR A 414 -33.53 38.55 15.98
N ARG A 415 -33.32 37.51 15.15
CA ARG A 415 -32.25 36.52 15.40
C ARG A 415 -30.92 37.13 15.02
N LEU A 416 -30.05 37.27 16.01
CA LEU A 416 -28.65 37.63 15.81
C LEU A 416 -27.82 36.37 15.55
N ASN A 417 -26.72 36.52 14.81
CA ASN A 417 -25.77 35.42 14.59
C ASN A 417 -24.88 35.20 15.83
N TYR A 418 -25.53 34.82 16.93
CA TYR A 418 -24.95 34.57 18.23
C TYR A 418 -25.64 33.36 18.86
N TRP A 419 -24.87 32.50 19.49
CA TRP A 419 -25.32 31.44 20.39
C TRP A 419 -25.46 32.02 21.79
N SER A 420 -26.38 31.47 22.59
CA SER A 420 -26.51 31.94 23.97
C SER A 420 -25.21 31.72 24.76
N ASN A 421 -24.74 32.78 25.41
CA ASN A 421 -23.54 32.78 26.24
C ASN A 421 -23.68 33.90 27.29
N PRO A 422 -23.78 33.60 28.60
CA PRO A 422 -23.95 34.62 29.63
C PRO A 422 -22.71 35.52 29.84
N ASN A 423 -21.55 35.13 29.32
CA ASN A 423 -20.29 35.89 29.46
C ASN A 423 -20.03 36.85 28.29
N ILE A 424 -20.83 36.78 27.23
CA ILE A 424 -20.76 37.72 26.11
C ILE A 424 -21.86 38.76 26.28
N LEU A 425 -21.49 40.03 26.13
CA LEU A 425 -22.42 41.15 26.21
C LEU A 425 -22.76 41.64 24.80
N HIS A 426 -24.02 42.00 24.63
CA HIS A 426 -24.52 42.76 23.51
C HIS A 426 -25.25 44.00 24.05
N ASP A 427 -24.75 45.18 23.72
CA ASP A 427 -25.23 46.47 24.24
C ASP A 427 -25.35 46.48 25.78
N ASP A 428 -24.26 46.03 26.43
CA ASP A 428 -24.15 45.83 27.89
C ASP A 428 -25.14 44.82 28.51
N GLN A 429 -25.93 44.11 27.70
CA GLN A 429 -26.82 43.05 28.14
C GLN A 429 -26.21 41.66 27.88
N PRO A 430 -26.27 40.73 28.85
CA PRO A 430 -25.76 39.39 28.65
C PRO A 430 -26.56 38.64 27.57
N MET A 431 -25.86 37.87 26.73
CA MET A 431 -26.47 37.07 25.67
C MET A 431 -26.94 35.68 26.14
N GLY A 432 -27.17 35.51 27.44
CA GLY A 432 -27.53 34.23 28.02
C GLY A 432 -27.83 34.33 29.51
N VAL A 433 -28.07 33.19 30.15
CA VAL A 433 -28.38 33.08 31.58
C VAL A 433 -27.49 32.01 32.21
N ALA A 434 -26.72 32.40 33.23
CA ALA A 434 -25.77 31.51 33.91
C ALA A 434 -26.42 30.57 34.95
N ASP A 435 -27.56 30.97 35.54
CA ASP A 435 -28.28 30.14 36.52
C ASP A 435 -28.82 28.87 35.86
N ILE A 436 -28.34 27.71 36.29
CA ILE A 436 -28.69 26.40 35.74
C ILE A 436 -30.20 26.09 35.78
N ASN A 437 -30.94 26.64 36.74
CA ASN A 437 -32.39 26.39 36.84
C ASN A 437 -33.17 27.10 35.74
N ASN A 438 -32.60 28.16 35.16
CA ASN A 438 -33.16 28.92 34.05
C ASN A 438 -32.09 29.17 32.95
N GLY A 439 -31.16 28.24 32.80
CA GLY A 439 -29.91 28.48 32.07
C GLY A 439 -30.12 28.62 30.57
N ALA A 440 -29.29 29.46 29.95
CA ALA A 440 -29.19 29.64 28.51
C ALA A 440 -27.73 29.96 28.12
N ASP A 441 -26.99 28.93 27.75
CA ASP A 441 -25.56 28.91 27.40
C ASP A 441 -25.32 27.77 26.38
N ASN A 442 -25.84 27.92 25.16
CA ASN A 442 -25.57 26.98 24.06
C ASN A 442 -24.07 26.91 23.75
N HIS A 443 -23.31 27.99 23.98
CA HIS A 443 -21.86 28.00 23.81
C HIS A 443 -21.18 26.87 24.62
N ARG A 444 -21.54 26.73 25.90
CA ARG A 444 -21.02 25.65 26.75
C ARG A 444 -21.38 24.28 26.19
N GLN A 445 -22.60 24.10 25.70
CA GLN A 445 -23.04 22.84 25.10
C GLN A 445 -22.22 22.48 23.87
N LEU A 446 -22.10 23.42 22.94
CA LEU A 446 -21.33 23.29 21.70
C LEU A 446 -19.87 22.92 21.96
N ASN A 447 -19.22 23.58 22.93
CA ASN A 447 -17.84 23.28 23.29
C ASN A 447 -17.68 21.91 23.96
N THR A 448 -18.65 21.51 24.78
CA THR A 448 -18.60 20.22 25.51
C THR A 448 -18.73 19.02 24.57
N THR A 449 -19.51 19.14 23.50
CA THR A 449 -19.76 18.03 22.56
C THR A 449 -18.85 18.02 21.35
N ALA A 450 -18.10 19.09 21.09
CA ALA A 450 -17.22 19.23 19.92
C ALA A 450 -16.21 18.08 19.79
N GLN A 451 -15.53 17.72 20.88
CA GLN A 451 -14.55 16.62 20.89
C GLN A 451 -15.19 15.31 20.44
N ARG A 452 -16.38 14.97 20.95
CA ARG A 452 -17.07 13.73 20.60
C ARG A 452 -17.45 13.72 19.12
N ILE A 453 -18.03 14.82 18.63
CA ILE A 453 -18.51 14.91 17.25
C ILE A 453 -17.35 14.90 16.25
N ALA A 454 -16.26 15.63 16.53
CA ALA A 454 -15.05 15.66 15.69
C ALA A 454 -14.40 14.27 15.50
N ASN A 455 -14.75 13.31 16.35
CA ASN A 455 -14.21 11.95 16.27
C ASN A 455 -15.19 10.95 15.64
N TYR A 456 -16.29 11.41 15.03
CA TYR A 456 -17.21 10.52 14.29
C TYR A 456 -16.61 9.96 13.01
N ARG A 457 -15.76 10.73 12.33
CA ARG A 457 -14.80 10.20 11.38
C ARG A 457 -13.50 10.99 11.49
N VAL A 458 -12.56 10.45 12.28
CA VAL A 458 -11.22 11.05 12.45
C VAL A 458 -10.67 11.55 11.10
N SER A 459 -10.39 12.85 11.05
CA SER A 459 -10.05 13.63 9.87
C SER A 459 -8.72 13.23 9.25
N ARG A 460 -7.87 12.56 10.04
CA ARG A 460 -6.51 12.12 9.66
C ARG A 460 -6.24 10.68 10.09
N PRO A 461 -6.82 9.69 9.39
CA PRO A 461 -6.46 8.31 9.63
C PRO A 461 -4.97 8.10 9.31
N ALA A 462 -4.33 7.22 10.06
CA ALA A 462 -2.98 6.79 9.74
C ALA A 462 -2.99 6.11 8.35
N PRO A 463 -1.97 6.34 7.49
CA PRO A 463 -1.88 5.68 6.20
C PRO A 463 -1.92 4.15 6.30
N THR A 464 -2.67 3.49 5.42
CA THR A 464 -2.72 2.02 5.38
C THR A 464 -1.64 1.48 4.45
N LEU A 465 -0.68 0.74 5.00
CA LEU A 465 0.46 0.21 4.25
C LEU A 465 0.08 -1.02 3.40
N ILE A 466 0.60 -1.09 2.17
CA ILE A 466 0.29 -2.16 1.19
C ILE A 466 1.50 -3.06 0.93
N ALA A 467 2.65 -2.48 0.57
CA ALA A 467 3.89 -3.18 0.23
C ALA A 467 5.11 -2.27 0.44
N PRO A 468 6.33 -2.79 0.68
CA PRO A 468 6.72 -4.20 0.74
C PRO A 468 6.27 -4.89 2.03
N LYS A 469 5.99 -6.20 1.94
CA LYS A 469 5.70 -7.07 3.10
C LYS A 469 6.21 -8.48 2.86
N GLY A 470 6.54 -9.19 3.93
CA GLY A 470 7.04 -10.56 3.84
C GLY A 470 8.39 -10.65 3.13
N ASN A 471 8.65 -11.73 2.42
CA ASN A 471 9.93 -11.95 1.74
C ASN A 471 10.02 -11.16 0.43
N ILE A 472 11.11 -10.41 0.25
CA ILE A 472 11.40 -9.62 -0.95
C ILE A 472 12.84 -9.84 -1.44
N ALA A 473 13.06 -9.69 -2.74
CA ALA A 473 14.39 -9.84 -3.36
C ALA A 473 15.13 -8.52 -3.63
N SER A 474 14.40 -7.40 -3.74
CA SER A 474 15.00 -6.12 -4.13
C SER A 474 15.55 -5.37 -2.93
N THR A 475 16.86 -5.07 -2.94
CA THR A 475 17.50 -4.21 -1.93
C THR A 475 17.02 -2.76 -1.99
N THR A 476 16.35 -2.33 -3.06
CA THR A 476 15.67 -1.02 -3.17
C THR A 476 14.17 -1.26 -3.38
N PRO A 477 13.43 -1.61 -2.32
CA PRO A 477 12.02 -1.94 -2.45
C PRO A 477 11.19 -0.71 -2.83
N THR A 478 10.04 -0.99 -3.44
CA THR A 478 9.04 0.04 -3.71
C THR A 478 7.98 0.02 -2.62
N TYR A 479 7.81 1.15 -1.94
CA TYR A 479 6.85 1.36 -0.87
C TYR A 479 5.53 1.85 -1.45
N GLN A 480 4.43 1.29 -0.98
CA GLN A 480 3.07 1.54 -1.43
C GLN A 480 2.11 1.59 -0.25
N TRP A 481 1.25 2.61 -0.22
CA TRP A 481 0.21 2.78 0.79
C TRP A 481 -1.04 3.40 0.18
N GLN A 482 -2.17 3.22 0.85
CA GLN A 482 -3.42 3.87 0.48
C GLN A 482 -3.31 5.38 0.72
N ALA A 483 -3.69 6.19 -0.26
CA ALA A 483 -3.70 7.63 -0.10
C ALA A 483 -4.70 8.06 1.00
N VAL A 484 -4.29 9.05 1.79
CA VAL A 484 -5.11 9.74 2.79
C VAL A 484 -5.68 11.00 2.16
N HIS A 485 -6.99 11.17 2.30
CA HIS A 485 -7.71 12.31 1.75
C HIS A 485 -7.16 13.64 2.29
N TYR A 486 -6.99 14.65 1.42
CA TYR A 486 -6.36 15.96 1.73
C TYR A 486 -4.89 15.95 2.20
N ALA A 487 -4.18 14.83 2.16
CA ALA A 487 -2.75 14.82 2.42
C ALA A 487 -1.98 15.41 1.23
N ASN A 488 -1.17 16.44 1.49
CA ASN A 488 -0.31 17.05 0.46
C ASN A 488 1.12 16.47 0.51
N TRP A 489 1.49 15.86 1.63
CA TRP A 489 2.80 15.32 1.92
C TRP A 489 2.70 14.00 2.68
N TYR A 490 3.71 13.15 2.50
CA TYR A 490 3.90 11.95 3.30
C TYR A 490 5.35 11.84 3.71
N GLN A 491 5.59 11.36 4.94
CA GLN A 491 6.92 10.94 5.37
C GLN A 491 6.98 9.42 5.36
N LEU A 492 7.93 8.87 4.61
CA LEU A 492 8.31 7.46 4.67
C LEU A 492 9.40 7.28 5.71
N ILE A 493 9.20 6.36 6.65
CA ILE A 493 10.17 5.98 7.66
C ILE A 493 10.47 4.49 7.51
N VAL A 494 11.75 4.11 7.38
CA VAL A 494 12.18 2.71 7.25
C VAL A 494 13.34 2.47 8.20
N ASN A 495 13.27 1.43 9.01
CA ASN A 495 14.39 0.91 9.79
C ASN A 495 14.75 -0.48 9.27
N ASP A 496 16.04 -0.77 9.09
CA ASP A 496 16.51 -2.11 8.76
C ASP A 496 17.43 -2.71 9.84
N ARG A 497 17.74 -4.01 9.70
CA ARG A 497 18.54 -4.77 10.67
C ARG A 497 20.00 -4.31 10.75
N SER A 498 20.50 -3.57 9.77
CA SER A 498 21.84 -2.97 9.83
C SER A 498 21.88 -1.73 10.73
N GLY A 499 20.72 -1.28 11.24
CA GLY A 499 20.57 -0.03 11.98
C GLY A 499 20.38 1.18 11.06
N LYS A 500 20.22 0.98 9.75
CA LYS A 500 19.97 2.06 8.80
C LYS A 500 18.54 2.55 8.95
N ARG A 501 18.40 3.87 9.01
CA ARG A 501 17.12 4.58 9.07
C ARG A 501 16.95 5.49 7.88
N ILE A 502 15.87 5.29 7.12
CA ILE A 502 15.41 6.19 6.06
C ILE A 502 14.29 7.04 6.65
N GLU A 503 14.40 8.35 6.54
CA GLU A 503 13.31 9.30 6.79
C GLU A 503 13.25 10.27 5.60
N ALA A 504 12.19 10.20 4.81
CA ALA A 504 12.10 10.96 3.57
C ALA A 504 10.70 11.52 3.34
N TRP A 505 10.65 12.80 2.95
CA TRP A 505 9.42 13.51 2.64
C TRP A 505 9.13 13.47 1.14
N TYR A 506 7.87 13.22 0.79
CA TYR A 506 7.39 13.20 -0.59
C TYR A 506 6.09 13.98 -0.70
N THR A 507 5.92 14.74 -1.79
CA THR A 507 4.62 15.34 -2.10
C THR A 507 3.66 14.27 -2.63
N ALA A 508 2.37 14.40 -2.33
CA ALA A 508 1.35 13.50 -2.88
C ALA A 508 1.40 13.43 -4.42
N THR A 509 1.70 14.56 -5.07
CA THR A 509 1.91 14.63 -6.53
C THR A 509 3.10 13.79 -6.99
N SER A 510 4.26 13.86 -6.31
CA SER A 510 5.44 13.07 -6.67
C SER A 510 5.24 11.56 -6.51
N LEU A 511 4.29 11.16 -5.66
CA LEU A 511 3.93 9.77 -5.38
C LEU A 511 2.87 9.20 -6.34
N GLY A 512 2.32 10.03 -7.23
CA GLY A 512 1.23 9.65 -8.13
C GLY A 512 -0.14 9.54 -7.48
N CYS A 513 -0.33 10.11 -6.29
CA CYS A 513 -1.56 10.04 -5.50
C CYS A 513 -2.04 11.44 -5.06
N ALA A 514 -1.95 12.42 -5.96
CA ALA A 514 -2.49 13.75 -5.74
C ALA A 514 -3.99 13.69 -5.43
N GLU A 515 -4.51 14.69 -4.71
CA GLU A 515 -5.91 14.77 -4.27
C GLU A 515 -6.33 13.70 -3.24
N GLY A 516 -5.38 12.88 -2.76
CA GLY A 516 -5.62 11.93 -1.68
C GLY A 516 -6.35 10.66 -2.11
N GLN A 517 -6.37 10.36 -3.41
CA GLN A 517 -7.01 9.16 -3.98
C GLN A 517 -5.99 8.16 -4.54
N GLY A 518 -6.37 6.89 -4.55
CA GLY A 518 -5.55 5.80 -5.12
C GLY A 518 -4.40 5.32 -4.23
N ILE A 519 -3.35 4.80 -4.86
CA ILE A 519 -2.17 4.22 -4.19
C ILE A 519 -0.99 5.17 -4.36
N CYS A 520 -0.44 5.64 -3.25
CA CYS A 520 0.84 6.35 -3.23
C CYS A 520 1.98 5.36 -3.40
N LYS A 521 2.97 5.68 -4.24
CA LYS A 521 4.11 4.79 -4.53
C LYS A 521 5.44 5.53 -4.58
N VAL A 522 6.47 4.96 -3.95
CA VAL A 522 7.84 5.47 -4.05
C VAL A 522 8.89 4.37 -4.01
N THR A 523 9.95 4.55 -4.80
CA THR A 523 11.14 3.67 -4.81
C THR A 523 12.36 4.51 -4.45
N PRO A 524 12.70 4.63 -3.15
CA PRO A 524 13.90 5.35 -2.74
C PRO A 524 15.15 4.72 -3.35
N ASN A 525 16.07 5.54 -3.86
CA ASN A 525 17.37 5.08 -4.37
C ASN A 525 18.35 4.79 -3.22
N ILE A 526 17.88 4.11 -2.18
CA ILE A 526 18.61 3.82 -0.95
C ILE A 526 18.42 2.33 -0.66
N SER A 527 19.51 1.57 -0.69
CA SER A 527 19.45 0.14 -0.39
C SER A 527 19.20 -0.14 1.08
N VAL A 528 18.37 -1.12 1.39
CA VAL A 528 18.12 -1.68 2.73
C VAL A 528 18.74 -3.07 2.84
N ALA A 529 18.99 -3.55 4.07
CA ALA A 529 19.61 -4.85 4.33
C ALA A 529 18.86 -5.69 5.38
N GLY A 530 18.69 -6.98 5.10
CA GLY A 530 18.07 -7.94 6.01
C GLY A 530 16.58 -7.67 6.27
N PHE A 531 16.17 -7.72 7.54
CA PHE A 531 14.80 -7.41 7.97
C PHE A 531 14.59 -5.90 8.02
N GLY A 532 13.48 -5.43 7.47
CA GLY A 532 13.09 -4.03 7.52
C GLY A 532 11.67 -3.85 8.06
N THR A 533 11.48 -2.85 8.91
CA THR A 533 10.17 -2.36 9.36
C THR A 533 10.00 -0.93 8.86
N TRP A 534 8.81 -0.60 8.40
CA TRP A 534 8.54 0.71 7.83
C TRP A 534 7.16 1.25 8.20
N TRP A 535 7.05 2.57 8.13
CA TRP A 535 5.90 3.37 8.49
C TRP A 535 5.70 4.50 7.50
N VAL A 536 4.48 5.03 7.47
CA VAL A 536 4.16 6.28 6.78
C VAL A 536 3.29 7.14 7.68
N GLU A 537 3.55 8.44 7.70
CA GLU A 537 2.62 9.45 8.19
C GLU A 537 2.22 10.40 7.06
N ALA A 538 0.97 10.85 7.07
CA ALA A 538 0.45 11.86 6.17
C ALA A 538 0.53 13.24 6.81
N ASN A 539 0.70 14.27 6.00
CA ASN A 539 0.67 15.66 6.45
C ASN A 539 -0.08 16.52 5.45
N ASN A 540 -0.81 17.51 5.95
CA ASN A 540 -1.27 18.61 5.15
C ASN A 540 -0.92 19.94 5.83
N ASN A 541 -0.58 20.96 5.02
CA ASN A 541 -0.06 22.23 5.52
C ASN A 541 -1.08 23.06 6.34
N ILE A 542 -2.30 22.56 6.52
CA ILE A 542 -3.41 23.26 7.18
C ILE A 542 -3.73 22.62 8.54
N ASN A 543 -3.75 21.30 8.59
CA ASN A 543 -4.17 20.52 9.75
C ASN A 543 -2.96 19.94 10.48
N GLY A 544 -1.85 19.67 9.79
CA GLY A 544 -0.65 19.02 10.35
C GLY A 544 -0.61 17.51 10.08
N TYR A 545 0.09 16.77 10.95
CA TYR A 545 0.40 15.34 10.79
C TYR A 545 -0.78 14.43 11.14
N SER A 546 -0.87 13.26 10.50
CA SER A 546 -1.68 12.12 10.94
C SER A 546 -0.97 11.36 12.06
N ALA A 547 -1.65 10.37 12.68
CA ALA A 547 -0.90 9.31 13.36
C ALA A 547 0.00 8.56 12.36
N LEU A 548 1.08 8.00 12.90
CA LEU A 548 1.93 7.07 12.16
C LEU A 548 1.14 5.80 11.83
N SER A 549 1.34 5.25 10.63
CA SER A 549 0.73 3.97 10.24
C SER A 549 1.05 2.85 11.23
N GLU A 550 0.24 1.79 11.25
CA GLU A 550 0.71 0.53 11.81
C GLU A 550 1.96 0.05 11.02
N PRO A 551 3.02 -0.43 11.69
CA PRO A 551 4.23 -0.88 11.02
C PRO A 551 3.94 -2.03 10.06
N LEU A 552 4.58 -2.01 8.89
CA LEU A 552 4.67 -3.17 8.02
C LEU A 552 6.13 -3.62 7.93
N SER A 553 6.34 -4.93 7.79
CA SER A 553 7.69 -5.51 7.80
C SER A 553 7.95 -6.43 6.61
N PHE A 554 9.20 -6.46 6.19
CA PHE A 554 9.71 -7.32 5.13
C PHE A 554 11.05 -7.96 5.51
N ASN A 555 11.41 -9.05 4.84
CA ASN A 555 12.70 -9.72 4.92
C ASN A 555 13.35 -9.74 3.54
N LEU A 556 14.57 -9.23 3.43
CA LEU A 556 15.39 -9.45 2.25
C LEU A 556 15.92 -10.88 2.21
N VAL A 557 15.56 -11.59 1.16
CA VAL A 557 16.01 -12.95 0.85
C VAL A 557 16.53 -12.97 -0.59
N SER A 558 17.58 -13.75 -0.83
CA SER A 558 18.16 -13.90 -2.17
C SER A 558 17.24 -14.71 -3.08
N LEU A 559 17.13 -14.27 -4.34
CA LEU A 559 16.55 -15.11 -5.39
C LEU A 559 17.38 -16.38 -5.57
N PRO A 560 16.78 -17.48 -6.06
CA PRO A 560 17.51 -18.69 -6.38
C PRO A 560 18.61 -18.43 -7.41
N GLU A 561 19.75 -19.11 -7.24
CA GLU A 561 20.85 -19.07 -8.20
C GLU A 561 20.47 -19.66 -9.57
N VAL A 562 21.30 -19.40 -10.58
CA VAL A 562 21.11 -19.95 -11.93
C VAL A 562 21.37 -21.46 -11.90
N VAL A 563 20.38 -22.24 -12.31
CA VAL A 563 20.47 -23.71 -12.32
C VAL A 563 21.44 -24.19 -13.40
N SER A 564 22.29 -25.17 -13.08
CA SER A 564 23.23 -25.79 -14.03
C SER A 564 22.61 -27.03 -14.69
N LEU A 565 22.56 -27.04 -16.04
CA LEU A 565 21.96 -28.14 -16.82
C LEU A 565 22.94 -29.30 -17.03
N LEU A 566 22.44 -30.54 -16.90
CA LEU A 566 23.22 -31.76 -17.15
C LEU A 566 22.84 -32.40 -18.49
N ALA A 567 21.59 -32.87 -18.61
CA ALA A 567 21.09 -33.62 -19.76
C ALA A 567 19.60 -33.31 -19.98
N PRO A 568 19.03 -33.44 -21.20
CA PRO A 568 19.60 -34.02 -22.41
C PRO A 568 20.49 -33.05 -23.22
N GLU A 569 21.40 -33.60 -24.02
CA GLU A 569 22.11 -32.88 -25.08
C GLU A 569 22.41 -33.77 -26.31
N GLY A 570 22.49 -33.16 -27.49
CA GLY A 570 22.75 -33.87 -28.76
C GLY A 570 21.62 -34.79 -29.23
N ASP A 571 21.89 -35.73 -30.16
CA ASP A 571 20.88 -36.69 -30.65
C ASP A 571 20.58 -37.79 -29.62
N LEU A 572 19.35 -37.86 -29.14
CA LEU A 572 18.94 -38.77 -28.07
C LEU A 572 18.61 -40.18 -28.54
N GLY A 573 18.26 -40.39 -29.81
CA GLY A 573 17.70 -41.67 -30.27
C GLY A 573 16.39 -42.05 -29.58
N LEU A 574 15.69 -41.07 -28.97
CA LEU A 574 14.48 -41.20 -28.17
C LEU A 574 13.59 -39.96 -28.38
N ASN A 575 12.29 -40.12 -28.12
CA ASN A 575 11.29 -39.06 -28.23
C ASN A 575 10.66 -38.66 -26.88
N ARG A 576 11.10 -39.25 -25.76
CA ARG A 576 10.71 -38.89 -24.40
C ARG A 576 11.96 -38.60 -23.56
N PRO A 577 12.50 -37.37 -23.60
CA PRO A 577 13.75 -37.04 -22.93
C PRO A 577 13.61 -37.07 -21.40
N ASN A 578 14.67 -37.49 -20.73
CA ASN A 578 14.87 -37.31 -19.30
C ASN A 578 15.71 -36.03 -19.09
N TYR A 579 15.15 -35.05 -18.39
CA TYR A 579 15.78 -33.76 -18.10
C TYR A 579 16.41 -33.80 -16.71
N ARG A 580 17.69 -33.44 -16.63
CA ARG A 580 18.51 -33.53 -15.41
C ARG A 580 19.31 -32.26 -15.19
N TRP A 581 19.33 -31.78 -13.95
CA TRP A 581 20.05 -30.57 -13.56
C TRP A 581 20.66 -30.71 -12.16
N GLN A 582 21.62 -29.85 -11.84
CA GLN A 582 22.20 -29.75 -10.51
C GLN A 582 21.14 -29.24 -9.52
N ALA A 583 20.95 -29.94 -8.41
CA ALA A 583 20.04 -29.51 -7.35
C ALA A 583 20.59 -28.25 -6.65
N LEU A 584 19.72 -27.30 -6.36
CA LEU A 584 20.00 -26.13 -5.52
C LEU A 584 19.34 -26.29 -4.15
N THR A 585 19.92 -25.68 -3.12
CA THR A 585 19.31 -25.52 -1.80
C THR A 585 18.31 -24.37 -1.80
N ASP A 586 17.37 -24.35 -0.85
CA ASP A 586 16.37 -23.29 -0.67
C ASP A 586 15.48 -23.03 -1.90
N VAL A 587 15.03 -24.10 -2.57
CA VAL A 587 14.13 -24.05 -3.73
C VAL A 587 12.79 -24.70 -3.41
N ASP A 588 11.70 -23.96 -3.64
CA ASP A 588 10.32 -24.46 -3.49
C ASP A 588 9.85 -25.21 -4.74
N SER A 589 10.30 -24.78 -5.93
CA SER A 589 9.98 -25.48 -7.19
C SER A 589 10.95 -25.13 -8.32
N TYR A 590 11.02 -26.01 -9.33
CA TYR A 590 11.69 -25.79 -10.59
C TYR A 590 10.69 -25.65 -11.73
N GLU A 591 10.97 -24.75 -12.67
CA GLU A 591 10.20 -24.60 -13.90
C GLU A 591 11.07 -24.96 -15.10
N LEU A 592 10.67 -26.01 -15.82
CA LEU A 592 11.29 -26.51 -17.04
C LEU A 592 10.65 -25.83 -18.27
N SER A 593 11.48 -25.39 -19.21
CA SER A 593 11.06 -24.85 -20.51
C SER A 593 11.71 -25.65 -21.64
N VAL A 594 10.90 -26.16 -22.58
CA VAL A 594 11.34 -26.89 -23.77
C VAL A 594 10.84 -26.16 -25.01
N LYS A 595 11.76 -25.74 -25.87
CA LYS A 595 11.50 -24.92 -27.05
C LYS A 595 11.88 -25.66 -28.32
N ASN A 596 10.97 -25.77 -29.28
CA ASN A 596 11.25 -26.37 -30.59
C ASN A 596 11.92 -25.38 -31.57
N ALA A 597 12.38 -25.88 -32.72
CA ALA A 597 13.00 -25.07 -33.77
C ALA A 597 12.11 -23.95 -34.35
N LEU A 598 10.79 -24.05 -34.22
CA LEU A 598 9.82 -23.02 -34.63
C LEU A 598 9.58 -21.96 -33.53
N GLY A 599 10.23 -22.11 -32.38
CA GLY A 599 10.12 -21.20 -31.25
C GLY A 599 8.92 -21.45 -30.33
N GLN A 600 8.14 -22.52 -30.54
CA GLN A 600 7.06 -22.91 -29.64
C GLN A 600 7.66 -23.45 -28.34
N VAL A 601 7.15 -22.96 -27.21
CA VAL A 601 7.65 -23.28 -25.86
C VAL A 601 6.60 -24.04 -25.08
N LEU A 602 7.00 -25.14 -24.46
CA LEU A 602 6.24 -25.81 -23.42
C LEU A 602 6.93 -25.58 -22.08
N THR A 603 6.15 -25.18 -21.06
CA THR A 603 6.64 -25.02 -19.68
C THR A 603 5.91 -25.93 -18.70
N GLN A 604 6.64 -26.54 -17.77
CA GLN A 604 6.07 -27.37 -16.71
C GLN A 604 6.82 -27.16 -15.38
N ARG A 605 6.09 -27.14 -14.25
CA ARG A 605 6.66 -26.98 -12.91
C ARG A 605 6.73 -28.30 -12.16
N TYR A 606 7.76 -28.43 -11.33
CA TYR A 606 8.02 -29.59 -10.47
C TYR A 606 8.47 -29.13 -9.09
N SER A 607 7.93 -29.73 -8.02
CA SER A 607 8.55 -29.64 -6.69
C SER A 607 9.86 -30.45 -6.65
N PRO A 608 10.76 -30.20 -5.69
CA PRO A 608 11.96 -31.01 -5.52
C PRO A 608 11.68 -32.51 -5.39
N GLU A 609 10.59 -32.88 -4.71
CA GLU A 609 10.17 -34.28 -4.55
C GLU A 609 9.70 -34.89 -5.88
N GLN A 610 8.90 -34.14 -6.66
CA GLN A 610 8.45 -34.57 -7.99
C GLN A 610 9.61 -34.69 -8.99
N ALA A 611 10.64 -33.88 -8.82
CA ALA A 611 11.86 -33.93 -9.60
C ALA A 611 12.90 -34.92 -9.04
N ALA A 612 12.53 -35.73 -8.05
CA ALA A 612 13.40 -36.72 -7.42
C ALA A 612 14.79 -36.14 -7.09
N CYS A 613 14.84 -34.92 -6.56
CA CYS A 613 16.07 -34.30 -6.10
C CYS A 613 16.54 -35.04 -4.85
N LEU A 614 17.49 -35.98 -5.00
CA LEU A 614 18.02 -36.77 -3.89
C LEU A 614 19.26 -36.09 -3.30
N ASP A 615 19.26 -35.82 -1.99
CA ASP A 615 20.35 -35.16 -1.27
C ASP A 615 21.71 -35.85 -1.44
N SER A 616 21.72 -37.18 -1.58
CA SER A 616 22.94 -37.99 -1.76
C SER A 616 23.56 -37.88 -3.16
N LEU A 617 22.80 -37.38 -4.16
CA LEU A 617 23.24 -37.32 -5.55
C LEU A 617 23.41 -35.88 -6.06
N LEU A 618 22.89 -34.87 -5.36
CA LEU A 618 22.91 -33.46 -5.75
C LEU A 618 22.33 -33.19 -7.16
N VAL A 619 21.45 -34.06 -7.65
CA VAL A 619 20.88 -34.01 -9.00
C VAL A 619 19.37 -34.21 -8.93
N CYS A 620 18.66 -33.38 -9.68
CA CYS A 620 17.23 -33.52 -9.96
C CYS A 620 17.02 -34.12 -11.35
N SER A 621 15.93 -34.87 -11.54
CA SER A 621 15.62 -35.61 -12.77
C SER A 621 14.12 -35.74 -12.99
N VAL A 622 13.65 -35.37 -14.18
CA VAL A 622 12.24 -35.57 -14.61
C VAL A 622 12.17 -36.16 -16.01
N THR A 623 11.21 -37.07 -16.22
CA THR A 623 10.82 -37.53 -17.55
C THR A 623 9.35 -37.19 -17.74
N PRO A 624 9.03 -36.00 -18.29
CA PRO A 624 7.66 -35.59 -18.52
C PRO A 624 6.90 -36.65 -19.32
N ASN A 625 5.59 -36.80 -19.07
CA ASN A 625 4.74 -37.70 -19.86
C ASN A 625 4.36 -37.05 -21.19
N LEU A 626 5.37 -36.63 -21.95
CA LEU A 626 5.24 -35.92 -23.22
C LEU A 626 6.13 -36.58 -24.27
N THR A 627 5.52 -36.94 -25.38
CA THR A 627 6.22 -37.45 -26.56
C THR A 627 6.52 -36.31 -27.52
N LEU A 628 7.79 -36.09 -27.82
CA LEU A 628 8.26 -35.08 -28.76
C LEU A 628 8.26 -35.61 -30.20
N ALA A 629 8.03 -34.72 -31.17
CA ALA A 629 8.22 -35.05 -32.57
C ALA A 629 9.73 -35.14 -32.90
N SER A 630 10.09 -35.81 -34.00
CA SER A 630 11.47 -35.86 -34.46
C SER A 630 11.93 -34.48 -34.94
N ALA A 631 12.68 -33.75 -34.12
CA ALA A 631 13.13 -32.38 -34.39
C ALA A 631 14.23 -31.93 -33.42
N ASN A 632 14.78 -30.75 -33.68
CA ASN A 632 15.71 -30.06 -32.77
C ASN A 632 14.94 -29.25 -31.73
N TYR A 633 15.41 -29.33 -30.48
CA TYR A 633 14.87 -28.65 -29.33
C TYR A 633 15.98 -28.00 -28.52
N SER A 634 15.62 -26.95 -27.79
CA SER A 634 16.43 -26.34 -26.75
C SER A 634 15.66 -26.39 -25.45
N TRP A 635 16.34 -26.51 -24.32
CA TRP A 635 15.69 -26.52 -23.01
C TRP A 635 16.47 -25.72 -21.98
N SER A 636 15.72 -25.16 -21.03
CA SER A 636 16.23 -24.36 -19.93
C SER A 636 15.43 -24.67 -18.68
N ILE A 637 16.01 -24.40 -17.51
CA ILE A 637 15.32 -24.53 -16.24
C ILE A 637 15.61 -23.33 -15.35
N ARG A 638 14.67 -22.98 -14.46
CA ARG A 638 14.87 -21.98 -13.41
C ARG A 638 14.30 -22.47 -12.10
N ALA A 639 14.89 -22.01 -10.99
CA ALA A 639 14.42 -22.27 -9.64
C ALA A 639 13.53 -21.13 -9.14
N ILE A 640 12.62 -21.46 -8.23
CA ILE A 640 11.66 -20.55 -7.60
C ILE A 640 11.67 -20.83 -6.10
N ASN A 641 11.76 -19.79 -5.28
CA ASN A 641 11.64 -19.88 -3.82
C ASN A 641 10.72 -18.76 -3.28
N ALA A 642 10.61 -18.68 -1.96
CA ALA A 642 9.83 -17.65 -1.28
C ALA A 642 10.25 -16.20 -1.58
N ALA A 643 11.48 -15.96 -2.08
CA ALA A 643 11.94 -14.64 -2.53
C ALA A 643 11.41 -14.26 -3.91
N GLY A 644 11.07 -15.24 -4.74
CA GLY A 644 10.58 -15.06 -6.10
C GLY A 644 11.20 -16.03 -7.11
N ILE A 645 11.16 -15.62 -8.38
CA ILE A 645 11.54 -16.45 -9.52
C ILE A 645 12.98 -16.13 -9.92
N GLY A 646 13.85 -17.14 -9.92
CA GLY A 646 15.24 -17.04 -10.38
C GLY A 646 15.39 -16.90 -11.90
N ALA A 647 16.61 -16.67 -12.35
CA ALA A 647 16.93 -16.56 -13.77
C ALA A 647 16.92 -17.94 -14.48
N TRP A 648 16.61 -17.93 -15.78
CA TRP A 648 16.73 -19.12 -16.63
C TRP A 648 18.18 -19.54 -16.80
N SER A 649 18.43 -20.85 -16.77
CA SER A 649 19.70 -21.43 -17.17
C SER A 649 20.03 -21.12 -18.63
N PRO A 650 21.33 -21.04 -19.00
CA PRO A 650 21.73 -21.14 -20.40
C PRO A 650 21.12 -22.40 -21.04
N ALA A 651 20.55 -22.26 -22.23
CA ALA A 651 19.83 -23.35 -22.88
C ALA A 651 20.80 -24.44 -23.39
N LYS A 652 20.44 -25.72 -23.19
CA LYS A 652 21.09 -26.87 -23.86
C LYS A 652 20.26 -27.32 -25.06
N ASN A 653 20.92 -27.82 -26.10
CA ASN A 653 20.28 -28.26 -27.34
C ASN A 653 20.33 -29.78 -27.47
N PHE A 654 19.23 -30.37 -27.96
CA PHE A 654 19.14 -31.80 -28.26
C PHE A 654 18.25 -32.05 -29.48
N THR A 655 18.36 -33.25 -30.05
CA THR A 655 17.49 -33.74 -31.13
C THR A 655 16.69 -34.92 -30.59
N ALA A 656 15.36 -34.77 -30.60
CA ALA A 656 14.46 -35.88 -30.37
C ALA A 656 14.28 -36.65 -31.70
N SER A 657 14.23 -37.98 -31.63
CA SER A 657 14.06 -38.83 -32.80
C SER A 657 13.21 -40.05 -32.45
N THR A 658 12.74 -40.78 -33.47
CA THR A 658 12.02 -42.03 -33.25
C THR A 658 12.88 -42.98 -32.41
N PRO A 659 12.33 -43.62 -31.36
CA PRO A 659 13.09 -44.53 -30.52
C PRO A 659 13.81 -45.59 -31.36
N ARG A 660 15.13 -45.72 -31.18
CA ARG A 660 15.95 -46.79 -31.79
C ARG A 660 16.52 -47.67 -30.68
N PRO A 661 16.64 -49.00 -30.89
CA PRO A 661 17.29 -49.87 -29.91
C PRO A 661 18.70 -49.34 -29.57
N PRO A 662 19.11 -49.36 -28.30
CA PRO A 662 20.44 -48.88 -27.90
C PRO A 662 21.56 -49.70 -28.57
N LEU A 663 22.76 -49.11 -28.67
CA LEU A 663 23.94 -49.84 -29.14
C LEU A 663 24.43 -50.88 -28.11
N ALA A 664 25.29 -51.80 -28.54
CA ALA A 664 25.89 -52.78 -27.63
C ALA A 664 26.70 -52.09 -26.52
N ALA A 665 26.59 -52.59 -25.29
CA ALA A 665 27.36 -52.10 -24.16
C ALA A 665 28.86 -52.41 -24.31
N ASN A 666 29.72 -51.50 -23.83
CA ASN A 666 31.15 -51.77 -23.76
C ASN A 666 31.50 -52.37 -22.38
N LEU A 667 31.74 -53.68 -22.35
CA LEU A 667 32.05 -54.43 -21.13
C LEU A 667 33.50 -54.18 -20.69
N LEU A 668 33.72 -53.94 -19.40
CA LEU A 668 35.03 -53.62 -18.83
C LEU A 668 35.59 -54.76 -17.97
N ALA A 669 34.85 -55.21 -16.97
CA ALA A 669 35.24 -56.29 -16.06
C ALA A 669 34.01 -57.07 -15.56
N PRO A 670 34.13 -58.35 -15.19
CA PRO A 670 35.35 -59.17 -15.10
C PRO A 670 35.81 -59.77 -16.45
N ILE A 671 37.12 -59.95 -16.59
CA ILE A 671 37.78 -60.61 -17.73
C ILE A 671 38.84 -61.59 -17.22
N GLY A 672 39.04 -62.73 -17.91
CA GLY A 672 40.12 -63.66 -17.59
C GLY A 672 39.89 -64.45 -16.29
N ILE A 673 40.95 -64.74 -15.53
CA ILE A 673 40.85 -65.48 -14.26
C ILE A 673 40.77 -64.47 -13.11
N ILE A 674 39.73 -64.56 -12.28
CA ILE A 674 39.53 -63.70 -11.12
C ILE A 674 39.53 -64.53 -9.82
N ALA A 675 40.13 -63.99 -8.76
CA ALA A 675 40.14 -64.64 -7.44
C ALA A 675 38.90 -64.31 -6.61
N ASN A 676 38.19 -63.22 -6.93
CA ASN A 676 36.98 -62.81 -6.23
C ASN A 676 35.77 -63.61 -6.75
N ASN A 677 35.20 -64.46 -5.89
CA ASN A 677 34.00 -65.23 -6.21
C ASN A 677 32.70 -64.41 -6.13
N LYS A 678 32.74 -63.15 -5.68
CA LYS A 678 31.65 -62.16 -5.82
C LYS A 678 32.07 -61.04 -6.79
N PRO A 679 32.14 -61.30 -8.10
CA PRO A 679 32.64 -60.32 -9.06
C PRO A 679 31.78 -59.04 -9.09
N VAL A 680 32.46 -57.93 -9.39
CA VAL A 680 31.82 -56.67 -9.77
C VAL A 680 31.81 -56.59 -11.30
N PHE A 681 30.62 -56.56 -11.88
CA PHE A 681 30.39 -56.38 -13.30
C PHE A 681 30.37 -54.90 -13.63
N THR A 682 31.20 -54.46 -14.58
CA THR A 682 31.33 -53.06 -14.97
C THR A 682 31.26 -52.87 -16.48
N TRP A 683 30.55 -51.85 -16.93
CA TRP A 683 30.40 -51.50 -18.35
C TRP A 683 30.21 -50.00 -18.54
N LYS A 684 30.52 -49.47 -19.73
CA LYS A 684 30.24 -48.05 -20.04
C LYS A 684 28.74 -47.82 -20.24
N THR A 685 28.24 -46.67 -19.77
CA THR A 685 26.87 -46.22 -20.04
C THR A 685 26.60 -46.16 -21.54
N VAL A 686 25.46 -46.70 -21.97
CA VAL A 686 24.98 -46.72 -23.35
C VAL A 686 23.97 -45.60 -23.56
N LYS A 687 24.23 -44.74 -24.55
CA LYS A 687 23.32 -43.67 -24.97
C LYS A 687 21.95 -44.25 -25.35
N ALA A 688 20.87 -43.56 -24.98
CA ALA A 688 19.48 -43.96 -25.23
C ALA A 688 18.99 -45.22 -24.48
N ALA A 689 19.83 -45.86 -23.65
CA ALA A 689 19.37 -46.97 -22.82
C ALA A 689 18.51 -46.45 -21.66
N THR A 690 17.48 -47.21 -21.27
CA THR A 690 16.69 -46.97 -20.06
C THR A 690 16.83 -48.11 -19.05
N HIS A 691 17.20 -49.31 -19.51
CA HIS A 691 17.45 -50.48 -18.68
C HIS A 691 18.66 -51.26 -19.21
N TYR A 692 19.28 -52.06 -18.34
CA TYR A 692 20.28 -53.07 -18.70
C TYR A 692 19.82 -54.43 -18.23
N ARG A 693 19.82 -55.42 -19.10
CA ARG A 693 19.71 -56.82 -18.70
C ARG A 693 21.11 -57.39 -18.52
N LEU A 694 21.47 -57.75 -17.30
CA LEU A 694 22.72 -58.43 -16.97
C LEU A 694 22.43 -59.93 -16.84
N LYS A 695 23.15 -60.73 -17.63
CA LYS A 695 23.11 -62.20 -17.56
C LYS A 695 24.51 -62.74 -17.27
N VAL A 696 24.62 -63.68 -16.34
CA VAL A 696 25.89 -64.33 -15.94
C VAL A 696 25.64 -65.83 -15.90
N GLY A 697 26.08 -66.55 -16.94
CA GLY A 697 25.80 -67.98 -17.13
C GLY A 697 24.31 -68.30 -16.94
N ASN A 698 24.04 -69.29 -16.08
CA ASN A 698 22.70 -69.63 -15.58
C ASN A 698 22.46 -69.13 -14.14
N ILE A 699 23.32 -68.23 -13.65
CA ILE A 699 23.38 -67.82 -12.24
C ILE A 699 22.60 -66.53 -12.01
N ILE A 700 22.80 -65.55 -12.89
CA ILE A 700 22.14 -64.24 -12.81
C ILE A 700 21.46 -63.99 -14.15
N ASP A 701 20.20 -63.57 -14.11
CA ASP A 701 19.47 -63.00 -15.24
C ASP A 701 18.51 -61.94 -14.69
N THR A 702 18.94 -60.69 -14.72
CA THR A 702 18.21 -59.58 -14.10
C THR A 702 18.15 -58.36 -15.02
N THR A 703 17.04 -57.64 -14.96
CA THR A 703 16.86 -56.35 -15.63
C THR A 703 16.99 -55.23 -14.60
N LEU A 704 17.99 -54.37 -14.79
CA LEU A 704 18.36 -53.29 -13.90
C LEU A 704 17.93 -51.95 -14.51
N SER A 705 17.33 -51.09 -13.70
CA SER A 705 17.27 -49.65 -14.00
C SER A 705 18.67 -49.05 -13.95
N PHE A 706 18.84 -47.82 -14.45
CA PHE A 706 20.14 -47.13 -14.38
C PHE A 706 20.69 -47.01 -12.95
N GLU A 707 19.82 -46.72 -11.99
CA GLU A 707 20.18 -46.60 -10.57
C GLU A 707 20.57 -47.97 -9.97
N ALA A 708 19.79 -49.02 -10.25
CA ALA A 708 20.09 -50.38 -9.80
C ALA A 708 21.35 -50.97 -10.45
N ALA A 709 21.75 -50.46 -11.62
CA ALA A 709 23.00 -50.78 -12.30
C ALA A 709 24.19 -49.92 -11.82
N GLY A 710 24.01 -49.11 -10.76
CA GLY A 710 25.07 -48.26 -10.21
C GLY A 710 25.66 -47.29 -11.24
N CYS A 711 24.89 -46.93 -12.27
CA CYS A 711 25.35 -46.03 -13.34
C CYS A 711 25.48 -44.60 -12.77
N PRO A 712 26.64 -43.96 -12.90
CA PRO A 712 26.87 -42.68 -12.26
C PRO A 712 26.32 -41.55 -13.15
N PRO A 713 26.14 -40.34 -12.62
CA PRO A 713 25.65 -39.19 -13.38
C PRO A 713 26.50 -38.92 -14.63
N GLU A 714 25.92 -38.33 -15.69
CA GLU A 714 26.58 -38.16 -17.00
C GLU A 714 27.93 -37.40 -16.96
N ASN A 715 28.22 -36.73 -15.84
CA ASN A 715 29.42 -35.91 -15.59
C ASN A 715 30.58 -36.67 -14.91
N THR A 716 30.41 -37.96 -14.64
CA THR A 716 31.39 -38.80 -13.93
C THR A 716 32.04 -39.79 -14.89
N THR A 717 32.69 -40.84 -14.39
CA THR A 717 33.43 -41.84 -15.17
C THR A 717 32.61 -42.58 -16.24
N GLN A 718 31.28 -42.42 -16.29
CA GLN A 718 30.35 -43.07 -17.24
C GLN A 718 30.40 -44.60 -17.18
N ILE A 719 30.66 -45.17 -16.00
CA ILE A 719 30.80 -46.61 -15.78
C ILE A 719 29.68 -47.10 -14.85
N CYS A 720 28.78 -47.93 -15.38
CA CYS A 720 27.84 -48.70 -14.58
C CYS A 720 28.55 -49.84 -13.85
N GLN A 721 28.08 -50.18 -12.66
CA GLN A 721 28.63 -51.24 -11.83
C GLN A 721 27.54 -52.04 -11.10
N TYR A 722 27.70 -53.37 -11.10
CA TYR A 722 26.82 -54.28 -10.38
C TYR A 722 27.65 -55.34 -9.67
N THR A 723 27.58 -55.39 -8.34
CA THR A 723 28.27 -56.43 -7.55
C THR A 723 27.39 -57.65 -7.42
N SER A 724 27.93 -58.84 -7.72
CA SER A 724 27.21 -60.10 -7.55
C SER A 724 26.77 -60.25 -6.09
N PRO A 725 25.46 -60.43 -5.80
CA PRO A 725 24.99 -60.63 -4.44
C PRO A 725 25.40 -62.00 -3.88
N PHE A 726 25.69 -62.96 -4.74
CA PHE A 726 26.06 -64.33 -4.39
C PHE A 726 27.50 -64.67 -4.81
N ALA A 727 28.13 -65.58 -4.07
CA ALA A 727 29.43 -66.13 -4.46
C ALA A 727 29.24 -67.17 -5.56
N ILE A 728 29.91 -66.96 -6.68
CA ILE A 728 29.96 -67.85 -7.85
C ILE A 728 31.02 -68.93 -7.58
N GLN A 729 30.58 -70.17 -7.44
CA GLN A 729 31.44 -71.32 -7.12
C GLN A 729 31.90 -72.11 -8.37
N ASP A 730 31.37 -71.76 -9.55
CA ASP A 730 31.73 -72.43 -10.80
C ASP A 730 33.14 -71.99 -11.25
N THR A 731 34.04 -72.96 -11.36
CA THR A 731 35.44 -72.76 -11.76
C THR A 731 35.64 -72.92 -13.27
N ASN A 732 34.59 -73.26 -14.02
CA ASN A 732 34.63 -73.30 -15.48
C ASN A 732 34.62 -71.88 -16.07
N THR A 733 34.77 -71.80 -17.39
CA THR A 733 34.59 -70.53 -18.12
C THR A 733 33.11 -70.12 -18.03
N ILE A 734 32.85 -68.95 -17.43
CA ILE A 734 31.53 -68.35 -17.29
C ILE A 734 31.42 -67.20 -18.29
N THR A 735 30.37 -67.21 -19.10
CA THR A 735 30.00 -66.07 -19.95
C THR A 735 29.08 -65.12 -19.20
N TRP A 736 29.38 -63.83 -19.22
CA TRP A 736 28.47 -62.79 -18.80
C TRP A 736 28.17 -61.84 -19.95
N SER A 737 26.98 -61.25 -19.94
CA SER A 737 26.52 -60.38 -21.00
C SER A 737 25.66 -59.25 -20.48
N VAL A 738 25.76 -58.09 -21.12
CA VAL A 738 24.90 -56.93 -20.87
C VAL A 738 24.16 -56.57 -22.14
N GLN A 739 22.85 -56.41 -22.02
CA GLN A 739 21.99 -55.92 -23.09
C GLN A 739 21.31 -54.63 -22.65
N ALA A 740 21.64 -53.54 -23.32
CA ALA A 740 20.94 -52.28 -23.14
C ALA A 740 19.59 -52.33 -23.84
N SER A 741 18.54 -51.79 -23.22
CA SER A 741 17.21 -51.71 -23.83
C SER A 741 16.55 -50.37 -23.57
N ASN A 742 15.61 -50.01 -24.44
CA ASN A 742 14.71 -48.87 -24.28
C ASN A 742 13.33 -49.20 -24.83
N SER A 743 12.48 -48.19 -25.01
CA SER A 743 11.12 -48.37 -25.55
C SER A 743 11.07 -48.91 -26.98
N ALA A 744 12.16 -48.81 -27.75
CA ALA A 744 12.26 -49.41 -29.09
C ALA A 744 12.60 -50.91 -29.06
N GLY A 745 12.92 -51.45 -27.87
CA GLY A 745 13.35 -52.82 -27.68
C GLY A 745 14.79 -52.94 -27.19
N ALA A 746 15.26 -54.17 -27.16
CA ALA A 746 16.61 -54.49 -26.71
C ALA A 746 17.63 -54.32 -27.84
N GLY A 747 18.75 -53.70 -27.52
CA GLY A 747 19.90 -53.56 -28.41
C GLY A 747 20.68 -54.87 -28.60
N ALA A 748 21.80 -54.78 -29.28
CA ALA A 748 22.70 -55.92 -29.43
C ALA A 748 23.29 -56.35 -28.06
N LEU A 749 23.37 -57.67 -27.86
CA LEU A 749 23.93 -58.27 -26.65
C LEU A 749 25.47 -58.18 -26.70
N ALA A 750 26.09 -57.58 -25.68
CA ALA A 750 27.54 -57.64 -25.51
C ALA A 750 27.88 -58.76 -24.52
N SER A 751 28.86 -59.60 -24.83
CA SER A 751 29.27 -60.74 -23.98
C SER A 751 30.77 -60.80 -23.78
N GLN A 752 31.19 -61.27 -22.61
CA GLN A 752 32.59 -61.53 -22.26
C GLN A 752 32.66 -62.75 -21.33
N THR A 753 33.85 -63.35 -21.18
CA THR A 753 34.06 -64.52 -20.34
C THR A 753 35.07 -64.28 -19.21
N PHE A 754 34.87 -64.97 -18.10
CA PHE A 754 35.81 -65.05 -16.99
C PHE A 754 35.83 -66.45 -16.38
N LYS A 755 36.80 -66.74 -15.51
CA LYS A 755 36.88 -67.95 -14.67
C LYS A 755 37.12 -67.56 -13.23
N ILE A 756 36.46 -68.24 -12.29
CA ILE A 756 36.82 -68.15 -10.87
C ILE A 756 38.01 -69.07 -10.60
N LEU A 757 39.03 -68.56 -9.93
CA LEU A 757 40.15 -69.36 -9.45
C LEU A 757 39.63 -70.44 -8.47
N GLY A 758 39.87 -71.73 -8.77
CA GLY A 758 39.33 -72.83 -7.98
C GLY A 758 39.84 -72.86 -6.54
N ALA A 759 38.96 -73.27 -5.61
CA ALA A 759 39.13 -73.21 -4.15
C ALA A 759 40.31 -74.02 -3.54
N GLY A 760 41.20 -74.59 -4.37
CA GLY A 760 42.38 -75.37 -3.96
C GLY A 760 43.73 -74.79 -4.37
N SER A 761 43.78 -73.56 -4.91
CA SER A 761 45.04 -72.94 -5.37
C SER A 761 45.64 -72.00 -4.31
N PRO A 762 46.98 -71.87 -4.24
CA PRO A 762 47.63 -70.82 -3.46
C PRO A 762 47.09 -69.43 -3.85
N PRO A 763 47.07 -68.45 -2.93
CA PRO A 763 46.62 -67.10 -3.24
C PRO A 763 47.46 -66.44 -4.34
N THR A 764 46.98 -65.35 -4.94
CA THR A 764 47.82 -64.51 -5.82
C THR A 764 48.70 -63.57 -4.99
N ALA A 765 49.79 -63.07 -5.58
CA ALA A 765 50.65 -62.08 -4.92
C ALA A 765 49.85 -60.78 -4.64
N PRO A 766 49.86 -60.24 -3.41
CA PRO A 766 49.23 -58.96 -3.10
C PRO A 766 50.00 -57.80 -3.78
N GLN A 767 49.28 -56.74 -4.14
CA GLN A 767 49.87 -55.48 -4.62
C GLN A 767 50.24 -54.60 -3.44
N LEU A 768 51.47 -54.09 -3.44
CA LEU A 768 51.96 -53.16 -2.43
C LEU A 768 51.43 -51.76 -2.71
N ILE A 769 50.86 -51.10 -1.70
CA ILE A 769 50.24 -49.76 -1.84
C ILE A 769 51.12 -48.71 -1.16
N TRP A 770 51.56 -48.98 0.07
CA TRP A 770 52.30 -48.03 0.90
C TRP A 770 53.20 -48.78 1.90
N PRO A 771 54.42 -48.32 2.20
CA PRO A 771 55.11 -47.14 1.67
C PRO A 771 55.85 -47.39 0.34
N ILE A 772 55.93 -46.37 -0.51
CA ILE A 772 56.73 -46.38 -1.75
C ILE A 772 57.44 -45.02 -1.89
N GLY A 773 58.76 -45.02 -2.05
CA GLY A 773 59.56 -43.79 -2.19
C GLY A 773 59.92 -43.10 -0.87
N ALA A 774 60.20 -41.80 -0.91
CA ALA A 774 60.54 -40.98 0.26
C ALA A 774 59.25 -40.57 1.01
N VAL A 775 59.01 -41.12 2.20
CA VAL A 775 57.75 -40.96 2.92
C VAL A 775 57.93 -40.99 4.45
N GLU A 776 56.98 -40.42 5.18
CA GLU A 776 56.77 -40.70 6.61
C GLU A 776 55.77 -41.86 6.74
N ALA A 777 56.28 -43.09 6.81
CA ALA A 777 55.43 -44.27 6.95
C ALA A 777 55.17 -44.59 8.44
N ASN A 778 53.89 -44.71 8.82
CA ASN A 778 53.48 -45.27 10.11
C ASN A 778 52.80 -46.65 9.98
N SER A 779 52.61 -47.12 8.75
CA SER A 779 51.97 -48.40 8.43
C SER A 779 52.48 -48.97 7.10
N PHE A 780 52.21 -50.26 6.89
CA PHE A 780 52.28 -50.93 5.60
C PHE A 780 50.86 -51.18 5.09
N GLU A 781 50.59 -50.84 3.83
CA GLU A 781 49.29 -51.06 3.18
C GLU A 781 49.43 -51.88 1.89
N TRP A 782 48.49 -52.80 1.66
CA TRP A 782 48.47 -53.67 0.50
C TRP A 782 47.05 -54.04 0.07
N SER A 783 46.89 -54.50 -1.17
CA SER A 783 45.61 -54.96 -1.70
C SER A 783 45.14 -56.23 -0.99
N ASP A 784 43.85 -56.33 -0.66
CA ASP A 784 43.29 -57.58 -0.16
C ASP A 784 43.20 -58.67 -1.25
N VAL A 785 43.56 -59.90 -0.87
CA VAL A 785 43.49 -61.12 -1.67
C VAL A 785 42.40 -62.00 -1.06
N SER A 786 41.35 -62.27 -1.84
CA SER A 786 40.09 -62.86 -1.39
C SER A 786 40.23 -64.24 -0.74
N ASN A 787 41.14 -65.08 -1.25
CA ASN A 787 41.38 -66.46 -0.75
C ASN A 787 42.61 -66.57 0.16
N ALA A 788 43.15 -65.45 0.67
CA ALA A 788 44.22 -65.43 1.66
C ALA A 788 43.66 -65.54 3.08
N GLU A 789 44.26 -66.38 3.91
CA GLU A 789 44.00 -66.50 5.35
C GLU A 789 45.02 -65.69 6.16
N GLN A 790 46.25 -65.59 5.65
CA GLN A 790 47.35 -64.88 6.29
C GLN A 790 48.17 -64.08 5.27
N TYR A 791 48.91 -63.08 5.75
CA TYR A 791 49.90 -62.34 4.96
C TYR A 791 51.24 -62.35 5.66
N LYS A 792 52.31 -62.62 4.92
CA LYS A 792 53.68 -62.55 5.45
C LYS A 792 54.39 -61.33 4.88
N LEU A 793 54.76 -60.42 5.78
CA LEU A 793 55.54 -59.21 5.51
C LEU A 793 57.02 -59.49 5.72
N TRP A 794 57.84 -58.96 4.82
CA TRP A 794 59.29 -58.97 4.92
C TRP A 794 59.83 -57.57 4.63
N VAL A 795 60.71 -57.06 5.50
CA VAL A 795 61.35 -55.74 5.40
C VAL A 795 62.83 -55.86 5.71
N ALA A 796 63.70 -55.27 4.89
CA ALA A 796 65.15 -55.27 5.08
C ALA A 796 65.81 -53.95 4.68
N LYS A 797 66.98 -53.66 5.26
CA LYS A 797 67.85 -52.56 4.81
C LYS A 797 68.38 -52.85 3.42
N LYS A 798 68.26 -51.91 2.48
CA LYS A 798 68.76 -52.08 1.10
C LYS A 798 70.29 -52.12 1.05
N SER A 799 70.97 -51.33 1.88
CA SER A 799 72.44 -51.24 1.89
C SER A 799 73.14 -52.52 2.36
N THR A 800 72.55 -53.21 3.34
CA THR A 800 73.18 -54.36 4.02
C THR A 800 72.45 -55.68 3.81
N GLY A 801 71.21 -55.64 3.32
CA GLY A 801 70.33 -56.81 3.25
C GLY A 801 69.81 -57.29 4.62
N THR A 802 70.11 -56.57 5.71
CA THR A 802 69.70 -56.95 7.07
C THR A 802 68.18 -56.92 7.20
N VAL A 803 67.58 -58.07 7.51
CA VAL A 803 66.13 -58.19 7.75
C VAL A 803 65.78 -57.53 9.08
N LEU A 804 64.84 -56.57 9.03
CA LEU A 804 64.37 -55.82 10.19
C LEU A 804 63.05 -56.36 10.72
N LEU A 805 62.22 -56.88 9.82
CA LEU A 805 60.90 -57.39 10.16
C LEU A 805 60.54 -58.52 9.20
N GLU A 806 60.24 -59.69 9.75
CA GLU A 806 59.62 -60.79 9.02
C GLU A 806 58.51 -61.37 9.91
N THR A 807 57.25 -61.15 9.53
CA THR A 807 56.11 -61.50 10.38
C THR A 807 54.91 -61.89 9.54
N THR A 808 54.20 -62.93 10.00
CA THR A 808 52.94 -63.38 9.41
C THR A 808 51.78 -62.85 10.24
N TYR A 809 50.80 -62.26 9.57
CA TYR A 809 49.60 -61.71 10.17
C TYR A 809 48.37 -62.47 9.69
N ASP A 810 47.52 -62.88 10.63
CA ASP A 810 46.20 -63.41 10.30
C ASP A 810 45.35 -62.29 9.70
N LYS A 811 44.70 -62.56 8.57
CA LYS A 811 43.88 -61.58 7.86
C LYS A 811 42.77 -60.97 8.73
N ASN A 812 42.28 -61.73 9.71
CA ASN A 812 41.24 -61.31 10.64
C ASN A 812 41.72 -60.30 11.71
N GLN A 813 43.03 -60.11 11.86
CA GLN A 813 43.62 -59.18 12.84
C GLN A 813 44.03 -57.85 12.21
N LEU A 814 43.78 -57.66 10.91
CA LEU A 814 44.18 -56.46 10.16
C LEU A 814 43.08 -55.40 10.16
N THR A 815 43.47 -54.13 10.08
CA THR A 815 42.50 -53.02 9.92
C THR A 815 42.02 -52.96 8.47
N HIS A 816 40.73 -53.26 8.25
CA HIS A 816 40.12 -53.36 6.91
C HIS A 816 39.54 -52.03 6.43
N HIS A 817 39.99 -51.55 5.26
CA HIS A 817 39.35 -50.44 4.55
C HIS A 817 39.05 -50.83 3.09
N ALA A 818 37.78 -51.15 2.79
CA ALA A 818 37.13 -51.18 1.47
C ALA A 818 37.80 -51.88 0.25
N SER A 819 39.00 -52.44 0.38
CA SER A 819 39.78 -53.25 -0.60
C SER A 819 41.28 -53.37 -0.25
N ARG A 820 41.75 -52.73 0.83
CA ARG A 820 43.14 -52.79 1.30
C ARG A 820 43.22 -53.22 2.77
N ASN A 821 44.32 -53.90 3.08
CA ASN A 821 44.74 -54.22 4.44
C ASN A 821 45.83 -53.24 4.87
N SER A 822 45.83 -52.87 6.15
CA SER A 822 46.87 -52.04 6.75
C SER A 822 47.38 -52.67 8.04
N TRP A 823 48.68 -52.51 8.28
CA TRP A 823 49.31 -52.87 9.54
C TRP A 823 50.28 -51.78 10.01
N SER A 824 50.11 -51.33 11.25
CA SER A 824 50.99 -50.30 11.83
C SER A 824 52.38 -50.85 12.07
N ILE A 825 53.39 -50.03 11.81
CA ILE A 825 54.78 -50.39 12.09
C ILE A 825 54.93 -50.64 13.61
N PRO A 826 55.39 -51.83 14.04
CA PRO A 826 55.61 -52.10 15.46
C PRO A 826 56.65 -51.12 16.04
N SER A 827 56.44 -50.66 17.27
CA SER A 827 57.37 -49.75 17.96
C SER A 827 58.77 -50.34 18.17
N SER A 828 58.91 -51.66 18.07
CA SER A 828 60.19 -52.38 18.12
C SER A 828 61.03 -52.26 16.84
N VAL A 829 60.46 -51.73 15.76
CA VAL A 829 61.15 -51.52 14.48
C VAL A 829 61.34 -50.03 14.27
N SER A 830 62.60 -49.59 14.33
CA SER A 830 62.98 -48.20 14.04
C SER A 830 63.67 -48.12 12.68
N PHE A 831 63.33 -47.10 11.91
CA PHE A 831 63.96 -46.82 10.63
C PHE A 831 64.84 -45.57 10.75
N THR A 832 66.06 -45.67 10.26
CA THR A 832 67.02 -44.55 10.16
C THR A 832 66.68 -43.68 8.96
N GLU A 833 66.68 -42.36 9.17
CA GLU A 833 66.52 -41.33 8.15
C GLU A 833 67.63 -41.42 7.08
N GLY A 834 67.29 -41.23 5.80
CA GLY A 834 68.24 -41.30 4.67
C GLY A 834 68.66 -42.71 4.24
N GLU A 835 68.30 -43.75 5.00
CA GLU A 835 68.51 -45.15 4.61
C GLU A 835 67.33 -45.67 3.79
N GLU A 836 67.61 -46.46 2.75
CA GLU A 836 66.58 -47.07 1.91
C GLU A 836 66.27 -48.50 2.37
N TYR A 837 65.00 -48.85 2.44
CA TYR A 837 64.49 -50.16 2.88
C TYR A 837 63.73 -50.82 1.74
N LEU A 838 63.85 -52.14 1.66
CA LEU A 838 63.08 -52.98 0.75
C LEU A 838 62.00 -53.69 1.53
N TRP A 839 60.81 -53.80 0.95
CA TRP A 839 59.76 -54.63 1.50
C TRP A 839 58.98 -55.37 0.42
N LYS A 840 58.46 -56.52 0.80
CA LYS A 840 57.66 -57.39 -0.04
C LYS A 840 56.70 -58.19 0.82
N MET A 841 55.66 -58.71 0.19
CA MET A 841 54.64 -59.43 0.90
C MET A 841 54.09 -60.61 0.10
N GLN A 842 53.71 -61.68 0.79
CA GLN A 842 53.03 -62.83 0.19
C GLN A 842 51.74 -63.12 0.95
N ALA A 843 50.76 -63.66 0.24
CA ALA A 843 49.48 -64.10 0.78
C ALA A 843 49.51 -65.62 0.96
N ILE A 844 48.94 -66.12 2.05
CA ILE A 844 49.03 -67.54 2.43
C ILE A 844 47.63 -68.05 2.74
N ASN A 845 47.33 -69.27 2.32
CA ASN A 845 46.19 -70.06 2.79
C ASN A 845 46.62 -71.51 3.07
N ALA A 846 45.67 -72.34 3.51
CA ALA A 846 45.87 -73.77 3.74
C ALA A 846 46.51 -74.55 2.56
N ASN A 847 46.42 -74.05 1.33
CA ASN A 847 46.95 -74.68 0.12
C ASN A 847 48.34 -74.16 -0.29
N GLY A 848 48.90 -73.17 0.41
CA GLY A 848 50.26 -72.67 0.19
C GLY A 848 50.38 -71.14 0.16
N ALA A 849 51.61 -70.66 0.01
CA ALA A 849 51.92 -69.24 -0.16
C ALA A 849 51.90 -68.84 -1.63
N SER A 850 51.46 -67.61 -1.90
CA SER A 850 51.64 -66.96 -3.19
C SER A 850 53.13 -66.66 -3.44
N PRO A 851 53.55 -66.43 -4.71
CA PRO A 851 54.82 -65.77 -4.95
C PRO A 851 54.87 -64.44 -4.19
N TRP A 852 56.06 -64.05 -3.73
CA TRP A 852 56.26 -62.71 -3.19
C TRP A 852 55.80 -61.64 -4.19
N SER A 853 55.21 -60.57 -3.68
CA SER A 853 54.95 -59.35 -4.44
C SER A 853 56.22 -58.84 -5.12
N GLN A 854 56.06 -57.98 -6.14
CA GLN A 854 57.18 -57.16 -6.58
C GLN A 854 57.71 -56.36 -5.38
N THR A 855 59.03 -56.33 -5.23
CA THR A 855 59.68 -55.67 -4.09
C THR A 855 59.57 -54.17 -4.27
N ALA A 856 59.03 -53.48 -3.26
CA ALA A 856 59.00 -52.02 -3.21
C ALA A 856 60.14 -51.50 -2.32
N SER A 857 60.56 -50.27 -2.57
CA SER A 857 61.51 -49.57 -1.72
C SER A 857 60.93 -48.28 -1.15
N PHE A 858 61.39 -47.92 0.04
CA PHE A 858 61.04 -46.66 0.70
C PHE A 858 62.19 -46.13 1.54
N SER A 859 62.19 -44.83 1.83
CA SER A 859 63.14 -44.19 2.75
C SER A 859 62.40 -43.12 3.58
N PHE A 860 62.86 -42.90 4.81
CA PHE A 860 62.38 -41.77 5.61
C PHE A 860 63.19 -40.54 5.24
N ALA A 861 62.52 -39.50 4.74
CA ALA A 861 63.15 -38.24 4.34
C ALA A 861 62.84 -37.12 5.34
N ARG A 862 63.81 -36.21 5.53
CA ARG A 862 63.61 -34.91 6.19
C ARG A 862 62.66 -34.05 5.36
N ILE A 863 61.61 -33.52 5.97
CA ILE A 863 60.84 -32.42 5.40
C ILE A 863 61.66 -31.14 5.58
N GLU A 864 62.08 -30.52 4.48
CA GLU A 864 62.24 -29.06 4.42
C GLU A 864 60.93 -28.42 3.95
#